data_AF-A0A2K5PLF8-F1
#
_entry.id   AF-A0A2K5PLF8-F1
#
_cell.length_a   1.000
_cell.length_b   1.000
_cell.length_c   1.000
_cell.angle_alpha   90.00
_cell.angle_beta   90.00
_cell.angle_gamma   90.00
#
_symmetry.space_group_name_H-M   'P 1'
#
loop_
_entity.id
_entity.type
_entity.pdbx_description
1 polymer ?
#
loop_
_entity_poly.entity_id
_entity_poly.type
_entity_poly.pdbx_seq_one_letter_code
_entity_poly.pdbx_strand_id
1 'polypeptide(L)'
;MRLLTLLGLLCGSVATPSGPKWPEPVFGRLVSPGFPREYANDQERRWTLTAPPGYRLRLYFTHFDLELSHLCEYDFVKLSSGAKVLATLCGRESTDTERAPGNDTFYSTGPSLDVTFRSDYSNEKPFTGFEAFYAAEDIDECQLAPGEAPACDHHCHNHLGGFYCSCRAGYVLHRNKRTCSALCWGQVFTQRSGELSSPEYPQPYPKLSSCTYSIHLEEGFSIILDFVESFDVETHPETLCPYDFLKIQTDREEQGPFCGKTLPRRIETKSNNVTITFVTDESGDHTGWKIHYTSTAQPCPYPMAPPNGHISPVQAKYILKDSFSIFCETGYELLQGRLPLKSFTAVCQKDGSWDQPMPACSIVDCGPPDDLPSGRVEYTTGPEVTTYKAVIQYSCEETFYTMKLNDGKYVCEADGFWTSSKGEKSLPVCEPVCGLSARTTGGRIYGGQKAKPGDFPWQVLVLGGTTAAGALLYDNWVLTAAHVVYEQKHDANSLDIRLGALKRLSPHYTQAWAEAVFIHEGYTHDAGFDNDIALIKMSNKVVMNSNITPICLPKDESFMRTNDIGTASGWGLTQRGFLARNLMYVDIPIVDHQKCSAAYAKLPYPGASVTDNMLCAGLESGGKDSCRGDSGGALVFLDNETQRWFVGGIVSWGSMNCGEAGQYGVYTKVINYVPWIKNIINNF
;
A
#
# COMPACT_ATOMS: atom_id res chain seq x y z
N MET A 1 -50.53 -50.73 10.37
CA MET A 1 -50.94 -52.13 10.14
C MET A 1 -49.91 -53.01 10.84
N ARG A 2 -50.22 -53.48 12.06
CA ARG A 2 -50.74 -54.84 12.36
C ARG A 2 -49.64 -55.91 12.12
N LEU A 3 -49.29 -56.83 13.03
CA LEU A 3 -49.86 -57.27 14.31
C LEU A 3 -49.02 -58.49 14.82
N LEU A 4 -49.09 -58.79 16.14
CA LEU A 4 -48.76 -60.06 16.86
C LEU A 4 -47.26 -60.33 17.17
N THR A 5 -46.83 -60.87 18.34
CA THR A 5 -47.55 -61.67 19.36
C THR A 5 -46.76 -61.83 20.68
N LEU A 6 -47.50 -61.76 21.80
CA LEU A 6 -47.49 -62.51 23.06
C LEU A 6 -46.21 -63.05 23.76
N LEU A 7 -46.06 -62.58 25.01
CA LEU A 7 -46.00 -63.28 26.32
C LEU A 7 -45.04 -64.47 26.58
N GLY A 8 -44.30 -64.37 27.70
CA GLY A 8 -43.98 -65.52 28.54
C GLY A 8 -42.79 -65.41 29.50
N LEU A 9 -43.06 -65.00 30.75
CA LEU A 9 -42.37 -65.29 32.03
C LEU A 9 -40.86 -65.55 32.09
N LEU A 10 -40.17 -64.82 32.99
CA LEU A 10 -39.39 -65.42 34.08
C LEU A 10 -39.12 -64.37 35.17
N CYS A 11 -39.68 -64.60 36.37
CA CYS A 11 -39.26 -63.96 37.61
C CYS A 11 -37.80 -64.33 37.88
N GLY A 12 -36.88 -63.39 37.65
CA GLY A 12 -35.57 -63.38 38.28
C GLY A 12 -35.61 -62.39 39.42
N SER A 13 -35.50 -62.88 40.65
CA SER A 13 -35.23 -62.07 41.84
C SER A 13 -34.03 -61.16 41.57
N VAL A 14 -34.27 -59.85 41.53
CA VAL A 14 -33.22 -58.84 41.45
C VAL A 14 -32.42 -58.92 42.74
N ALA A 15 -31.28 -59.61 42.69
CA ALA A 15 -30.24 -59.43 43.69
C ALA A 15 -29.81 -57.96 43.59
N THR A 16 -30.19 -57.18 44.60
CA THR A 16 -29.63 -55.84 44.79
C THR A 16 -28.11 -56.00 44.90
N PRO A 17 -27.31 -55.34 44.05
CA PRO A 17 -25.87 -55.35 44.25
C PRO A 17 -25.62 -54.60 45.56
N SER A 18 -25.09 -55.31 46.55
CA SER A 18 -24.56 -54.69 47.74
C SER A 18 -23.55 -53.65 47.29
N GLY A 19 -23.83 -52.36 47.56
CA GLY A 19 -22.85 -51.29 47.39
C GLY A 19 -21.55 -51.65 48.12
N PRO A 20 -20.41 -51.03 47.75
CA PRO A 20 -19.12 -51.36 48.35
C PRO A 20 -19.25 -51.24 49.87
N LYS A 21 -19.22 -52.40 50.55
CA LYS A 21 -19.12 -52.43 52.00
C LYS A 21 -17.74 -51.88 52.31
N TRP A 22 -17.69 -50.67 52.85
CA TRP A 22 -16.48 -50.14 53.47
C TRP A 22 -15.90 -51.24 54.37
N PRO A 23 -14.61 -51.58 54.23
CA PRO A 23 -14.02 -52.61 55.08
C PRO A 23 -14.23 -52.21 56.53
N GLU A 24 -14.74 -53.13 57.35
CA GLU A 24 -14.90 -52.87 58.77
C GLU A 24 -13.54 -52.44 59.32
N PRO A 25 -13.46 -51.33 60.09
CA PRO A 25 -12.20 -50.82 60.58
C PRO A 25 -11.51 -51.91 61.42
N VAL A 26 -10.39 -52.42 60.91
CA VAL A 26 -9.61 -53.47 61.56
C VAL A 26 -8.75 -52.82 62.63
N PHE A 27 -9.27 -52.75 63.85
CA PHE A 27 -8.50 -52.41 65.03
C PHE A 27 -8.91 -53.33 66.19
N GLY A 28 -8.02 -53.49 67.16
CA GLY A 28 -8.32 -54.33 68.29
C GLY A 28 -7.30 -54.23 69.40
N ARG A 29 -7.63 -54.94 70.49
CA ARG A 29 -6.83 -55.04 71.70
C ARG A 29 -6.47 -56.50 71.92
N LEU A 30 -5.19 -56.77 72.16
CA LEU A 30 -4.64 -58.06 72.51
C LEU A 30 -4.09 -57.99 73.93
N VAL A 31 -4.37 -59.01 74.72
CA VAL A 31 -3.84 -59.12 76.08
C VAL A 31 -3.35 -60.54 76.33
N SER A 32 -2.36 -60.69 77.22
CA SER A 32 -1.96 -62.00 77.73
C SER A 32 -3.11 -62.68 78.49
N PRO A 33 -3.16 -64.03 78.52
CA PRO A 33 -4.14 -64.74 79.34
C PRO A 33 -4.04 -64.33 80.81
N GLY A 34 -5.15 -63.89 81.41
CA GLY A 34 -5.21 -63.49 82.83
C GLY A 34 -5.03 -61.99 83.09
N PHE A 35 -4.58 -61.20 82.11
CA PHE A 35 -4.35 -59.75 82.25
C PHE A 35 -5.60 -59.01 82.80
N PRO A 36 -5.45 -58.10 83.80
CA PRO A 36 -4.22 -57.54 84.33
C PRO A 36 -3.57 -58.34 85.47
N ARG A 37 -4.03 -59.57 85.73
CA ARG A 37 -3.38 -60.48 86.69
C ARG A 37 -2.27 -61.27 86.01
N GLU A 38 -1.48 -61.95 86.83
CA GLU A 38 -0.38 -62.81 86.38
C GLU A 38 -0.84 -63.87 85.36
N TYR A 39 -0.01 -64.13 84.36
CA TYR A 39 -0.26 -65.20 83.40
C TYR A 39 0.22 -66.54 83.96
N ALA A 40 -0.46 -67.63 83.58
CA ALA A 40 -0.08 -68.98 84.02
C ALA A 40 1.13 -69.53 83.24
N ASN A 41 1.79 -70.53 83.81
CA ASN A 41 2.80 -71.33 83.12
C ASN A 41 2.16 -72.18 82.00
N ASP A 42 2.98 -72.65 81.06
CA ASP A 42 2.63 -73.52 79.93
C ASP A 42 1.49 -72.98 79.05
N GLN A 43 1.44 -71.65 78.86
CA GLN A 43 0.45 -71.02 77.99
C GLN A 43 1.03 -70.75 76.61
N GLU A 44 0.27 -71.09 75.57
CA GLU A 44 0.54 -70.61 74.22
C GLU A 44 -0.72 -70.00 73.61
N ARG A 45 -0.58 -68.79 73.06
CA ARG A 45 -1.64 -68.10 72.33
C ARG A 45 -1.08 -67.54 71.03
N ARG A 46 -1.85 -67.71 69.96
CA ARG A 46 -1.52 -67.21 68.63
C ARG A 46 -2.69 -66.41 68.09
N TRP A 47 -2.42 -65.21 67.61
CA TRP A 47 -3.37 -64.35 66.93
C TRP A 47 -2.85 -64.06 65.52
N THR A 48 -3.67 -64.37 64.51
CA THR A 48 -3.41 -63.98 63.13
C THR A 48 -4.29 -62.79 62.78
N LEU A 49 -3.68 -61.62 62.72
CA LEU A 49 -4.34 -60.37 62.38
C LEU A 49 -4.31 -60.20 60.86
N THR A 50 -5.44 -59.84 60.26
CA THR A 50 -5.57 -59.63 58.81
C THR A 50 -6.29 -58.33 58.52
N ALA A 51 -5.68 -57.48 57.70
CA ALA A 51 -6.26 -56.26 57.15
C ALA A 51 -6.70 -56.47 55.69
N PRO A 52 -7.55 -55.59 55.13
CA PRO A 52 -7.88 -55.60 53.71
C PRO A 52 -6.63 -55.38 52.82
N PRO A 53 -6.67 -55.78 51.53
CA PRO A 53 -5.65 -55.39 50.56
C PRO A 53 -5.47 -53.85 50.52
N GLY A 54 -4.24 -53.38 50.33
CA GLY A 54 -3.89 -51.95 50.39
C GLY A 54 -3.59 -51.44 51.81
N TYR A 55 -3.73 -52.27 52.85
CA TYR A 55 -3.42 -51.91 54.23
C TYR A 55 -2.28 -52.74 54.81
N ARG A 56 -1.54 -52.15 55.75
CA ARG A 56 -0.62 -52.82 56.68
C ARG A 56 -1.17 -52.72 58.10
N LEU A 57 -0.67 -53.55 59.01
CA LEU A 57 -1.06 -53.55 60.42
C LEU A 57 0.03 -52.86 61.25
N ARG A 58 -0.37 -51.84 62.02
CA ARG A 58 0.45 -51.22 63.06
C ARG A 58 0.08 -51.84 64.41
N LEU A 59 1.06 -52.21 65.22
CA LEU A 59 0.88 -52.78 66.56
C LEU A 59 1.84 -52.12 67.54
N TYR A 60 1.35 -51.72 68.71
CA TYR A 60 2.15 -51.17 69.80
C TYR A 60 1.66 -51.69 71.15
N PHE A 61 2.53 -51.63 72.15
CA PHE A 61 2.24 -52.12 73.50
C PHE A 61 2.01 -50.94 74.45
N THR A 62 1.02 -51.05 75.33
CA THR A 62 0.76 -50.09 76.42
C THR A 62 1.21 -50.62 77.77
N HIS A 63 1.28 -51.94 77.92
CA HIS A 63 1.83 -52.63 79.08
C HIS A 63 2.62 -53.85 78.63
N PHE A 64 3.79 -54.09 79.23
CA PHE A 64 4.61 -55.25 78.92
C PHE A 64 5.50 -55.63 80.12
N ASP A 65 5.27 -56.82 80.66
CA ASP A 65 5.90 -57.34 81.87
C ASP A 65 5.93 -58.87 81.77
N LEU A 66 6.97 -59.40 81.13
CA LEU A 66 7.22 -60.82 80.92
C LEU A 66 8.52 -61.24 81.59
N GLU A 67 8.70 -62.54 81.81
CA GLU A 67 9.98 -63.10 82.23
C GLU A 67 11.11 -62.74 81.24
N LEU A 68 12.27 -62.39 81.79
CA LEU A 68 13.46 -62.06 81.01
C LEU A 68 14.33 -63.32 80.90
N SER A 69 14.66 -63.72 79.67
CA SER A 69 15.53 -64.87 79.37
C SER A 69 16.43 -64.58 78.18
N HIS A 70 17.60 -65.23 78.09
CA HIS A 70 18.56 -64.97 77.02
C HIS A 70 17.92 -65.17 75.64
N LEU A 71 17.93 -64.13 74.79
CA LEU A 71 17.26 -64.12 73.47
C LEU A 71 15.74 -64.42 73.54
N CYS A 72 15.11 -64.22 74.70
CA CYS A 72 13.69 -64.48 74.93
C CYS A 72 13.28 -65.93 74.66
N GLU A 73 14.08 -66.90 75.12
CA GLU A 73 13.86 -68.33 74.87
C GLU A 73 12.78 -68.99 75.76
N TYR A 74 12.53 -68.44 76.96
CA TYR A 74 11.50 -68.91 77.88
C TYR A 74 10.15 -68.26 77.52
N ASP A 75 9.82 -67.14 78.16
CA ASP A 75 8.60 -66.39 77.89
C ASP A 75 8.82 -65.31 76.83
N PHE A 76 7.93 -65.25 75.83
CA PHE A 76 8.04 -64.25 74.78
C PHE A 76 6.74 -63.87 74.10
N VAL A 77 6.76 -62.69 73.49
CA VAL A 77 5.84 -62.29 72.41
C VAL A 77 6.62 -62.18 71.11
N LYS A 78 6.25 -62.99 70.11
CA LYS A 78 6.84 -63.00 68.78
C LYS A 78 5.90 -62.39 67.76
N LEU A 79 6.41 -61.44 66.99
CA LEU A 79 5.70 -60.77 65.89
C LEU A 79 6.28 -61.22 64.56
N SER A 80 5.45 -61.72 63.65
CA SER A 80 5.86 -62.13 62.30
C SER A 80 4.88 -61.66 61.23
N SER A 81 5.39 -61.28 60.06
CA SER A 81 4.58 -60.98 58.87
C SER A 81 4.98 -61.96 57.76
N GLY A 82 4.12 -62.95 57.51
CA GLY A 82 4.45 -64.09 56.66
C GLY A 82 5.66 -64.86 57.20
N ALA A 83 6.66 -65.11 56.37
CA ALA A 83 7.89 -65.80 56.78
C ALA A 83 8.89 -64.90 57.55
N LYS A 84 8.68 -63.58 57.58
CA LYS A 84 9.61 -62.64 58.20
C LYS A 84 9.26 -62.41 59.67
N VAL A 85 10.17 -62.75 60.57
CA VAL A 85 10.05 -62.38 62.00
C VAL A 85 10.41 -60.91 62.14
N LEU A 86 9.48 -60.10 62.65
CA LEU A 86 9.65 -58.67 62.86
C LEU A 86 10.34 -58.38 64.20
N ALA A 87 9.93 -59.10 65.26
CA ALA A 87 10.51 -59.00 66.59
C ALA A 87 10.20 -60.25 67.45
N THR A 88 11.04 -60.52 68.45
CA THR A 88 10.76 -61.43 69.56
C THR A 88 11.08 -60.67 70.84
N LEU A 89 10.11 -60.60 71.74
CA LEU A 89 10.07 -59.63 72.83
C LEU A 89 9.87 -60.33 74.18
N CYS A 90 10.60 -59.91 75.21
CA CYS A 90 10.51 -60.41 76.59
C CYS A 90 11.08 -59.37 77.57
N GLY A 91 10.93 -59.63 78.88
CA GLY A 91 11.37 -58.70 79.92
C GLY A 91 10.53 -57.42 80.01
N ARG A 92 10.81 -56.58 81.02
CA ARG A 92 10.13 -55.28 81.21
C ARG A 92 10.91 -54.10 80.60
N GLU A 93 12.23 -54.20 80.59
CA GLU A 93 13.16 -53.24 79.97
C GLU A 93 14.13 -54.02 79.08
N SER A 94 14.57 -53.40 77.98
CA SER A 94 15.54 -54.02 77.06
C SER A 94 16.94 -54.08 77.68
N THR A 95 17.67 -55.14 77.37
CA THR A 95 19.08 -55.36 77.74
C THR A 95 19.94 -55.42 76.47
N ASP A 96 21.19 -55.84 76.57
CA ASP A 96 22.09 -56.07 75.44
C ASP A 96 21.68 -57.28 74.58
N THR A 97 21.06 -58.30 75.18
CA THR A 97 20.65 -59.53 74.49
C THR A 97 19.13 -59.69 74.33
N GLU A 98 18.31 -58.95 75.08
CA GLU A 98 16.85 -59.02 75.05
C GLU A 98 16.21 -57.69 74.66
N ARG A 99 15.01 -57.79 74.05
CA ARG A 99 14.24 -56.63 73.61
C ARG A 99 12.87 -56.60 74.28
N ALA A 100 12.62 -55.58 75.10
CA ALA A 100 11.27 -55.17 75.46
C ALA A 100 10.72 -54.20 74.38
N PRO A 101 9.39 -54.11 74.18
CA PRO A 101 8.82 -53.25 73.14
C PRO A 101 9.02 -51.74 73.39
N GLY A 102 9.13 -51.29 74.65
CA GLY A 102 9.21 -49.87 74.97
C GLY A 102 8.08 -49.05 74.34
N ASN A 103 8.45 -47.97 73.63
CA ASN A 103 7.52 -47.14 72.84
C ASN A 103 7.54 -47.49 71.34
N ASP A 104 8.14 -48.62 70.94
CA ASP A 104 8.24 -49.00 69.55
C ASP A 104 6.86 -49.37 68.97
N THR A 105 6.62 -48.91 67.74
CA THR A 105 5.48 -49.36 66.93
C THR A 105 5.98 -50.30 65.84
N PHE A 106 5.34 -51.46 65.74
CA PHE A 106 5.68 -52.51 64.79
C PHE A 106 4.71 -52.47 63.61
N TYR A 107 5.24 -52.58 62.40
CA TYR A 107 4.48 -52.57 61.15
C TYR A 107 4.63 -53.91 60.42
N SER A 108 3.53 -54.49 59.96
CA SER A 108 3.59 -55.62 59.04
C SER A 108 4.09 -55.21 57.66
N THR A 109 4.71 -56.13 56.94
CA THR A 109 5.20 -55.91 55.56
C THR A 109 4.10 -56.07 54.50
N GLY A 110 2.91 -56.50 54.91
CA GLY A 110 1.72 -56.66 54.06
C GLY A 110 0.46 -56.70 54.92
N PRO A 111 -0.66 -57.26 54.43
CA PRO A 111 -1.95 -57.19 55.14
C PRO A 111 -2.06 -58.14 56.34
N SER A 112 -1.02 -58.90 56.71
CA SER A 112 -1.10 -59.90 57.78
C SER A 112 0.04 -59.77 58.81
N LEU A 113 -0.32 -59.93 60.08
CA LEU A 113 0.57 -59.92 61.24
C LEU A 113 0.19 -61.04 62.21
N ASP A 114 1.11 -61.98 62.42
CA ASP A 114 0.99 -63.04 63.41
C ASP A 114 1.66 -62.62 64.72
N VAL A 115 0.92 -62.77 65.83
CA VAL A 115 1.37 -62.49 67.19
C VAL A 115 1.31 -63.78 67.99
N THR A 116 2.44 -64.25 68.52
CA THR A 116 2.52 -65.47 69.33
C THR A 116 3.02 -65.13 70.72
N PHE A 117 2.22 -65.41 71.74
CA PHE A 117 2.63 -65.38 73.15
C PHE A 117 2.87 -66.81 73.64
N ARG A 118 4.00 -67.02 74.32
CA ARG A 118 4.36 -68.29 74.96
C ARG A 118 4.87 -68.02 76.37
N SER A 119 4.40 -68.80 77.34
CA SER A 119 5.05 -68.97 78.65
C SER A 119 5.59 -70.38 78.81
N ASP A 120 6.71 -70.52 79.49
CA ASP A 120 7.38 -71.79 79.77
C ASP A 120 6.78 -72.49 81.00
N TYR A 121 7.44 -73.54 81.52
CA TYR A 121 6.93 -74.32 82.64
C TYR A 121 7.08 -73.62 84.01
N SER A 122 7.80 -72.49 84.11
CA SER A 122 8.21 -71.88 85.36
C SER A 122 8.34 -70.34 85.32
N ASN A 123 7.31 -69.63 85.78
CA ASN A 123 7.46 -68.24 86.20
C ASN A 123 8.10 -68.13 87.59
N GLU A 124 9.36 -67.69 87.70
CA GLU A 124 10.02 -67.47 89.00
C GLU A 124 9.46 -66.26 89.78
N LYS A 125 8.80 -65.33 89.10
CA LYS A 125 8.23 -64.09 89.66
C LYS A 125 6.82 -63.83 89.15
N PRO A 126 6.02 -63.01 89.86
CA PRO A 126 4.67 -62.63 89.40
C PRO A 126 4.74 -61.63 88.24
N PHE A 127 4.68 -62.12 87.00
CA PHE A 127 4.67 -61.31 85.79
C PHE A 127 3.25 -61.08 85.28
N THR A 128 2.88 -59.81 85.05
CA THR A 128 1.51 -59.42 84.71
C THR A 128 1.16 -59.59 83.22
N GLY A 129 2.16 -59.85 82.37
CA GLY A 129 1.98 -60.10 80.94
C GLY A 129 1.95 -58.83 80.10
N PHE A 130 1.08 -58.75 79.10
CA PHE A 130 1.07 -57.61 78.17
C PHE A 130 -0.33 -57.15 77.76
N GLU A 131 -0.39 -55.88 77.33
CA GLU A 131 -1.49 -55.28 76.60
C GLU A 131 -0.95 -54.60 75.34
N ALA A 132 -1.53 -54.96 74.19
CA ALA A 132 -1.20 -54.41 72.89
C ALA A 132 -2.44 -53.94 72.14
N PHE A 133 -2.26 -52.92 71.31
CA PHE A 133 -3.28 -52.42 70.41
C PHE A 133 -2.79 -52.51 68.98
N TYR A 134 -3.67 -52.90 68.08
CA TYR A 134 -3.37 -52.95 66.65
C TYR A 134 -4.43 -52.21 65.85
N ALA A 135 -4.04 -51.68 64.70
CA ALA A 135 -4.94 -51.08 63.72
C ALA A 135 -4.40 -51.26 62.29
N ALA A 136 -5.31 -51.35 61.32
CA ALA A 136 -4.97 -51.24 59.91
C ALA A 136 -4.62 -49.78 59.58
N GLU A 137 -3.54 -49.61 58.83
CA GLU A 137 -3.05 -48.35 58.30
C GLU A 137 -2.91 -48.49 56.79
N ASP A 138 -3.41 -47.50 56.06
CA ASP A 138 -3.35 -47.42 54.61
C ASP A 138 -1.89 -47.41 54.13
N ILE A 139 -1.58 -48.15 53.07
CA ILE A 139 -0.26 -48.10 52.41
C ILE A 139 -0.34 -47.00 51.36
N ASP A 140 0.47 -45.95 51.51
CA ASP A 140 0.58 -44.93 50.47
C ASP A 140 1.48 -45.43 49.33
N GLU A 141 0.89 -46.03 48.29
CA GLU A 141 1.66 -46.56 47.15
C GLU A 141 2.31 -45.47 46.29
N CYS A 142 1.96 -44.19 46.52
CA CYS A 142 2.61 -43.07 45.86
C CYS A 142 3.91 -42.65 46.54
N GLN A 143 4.18 -43.13 47.77
CA GLN A 143 5.45 -42.92 48.45
C GLN A 143 6.46 -43.99 48.05
N LEU A 144 7.44 -43.61 47.23
CA LEU A 144 8.47 -44.50 46.73
C LEU A 144 9.46 -44.91 47.83
N ALA A 145 9.68 -46.22 47.97
CA ALA A 145 10.86 -46.73 48.66
C ALA A 145 12.12 -46.51 47.78
N PRO A 146 13.31 -46.31 48.38
CA PRO A 146 14.54 -46.11 47.60
C PRO A 146 14.81 -47.29 46.65
N GLY A 147 14.80 -47.05 45.34
CA GLY A 147 15.12 -48.04 44.31
C GLY A 147 13.94 -48.74 43.63
N GLU A 148 12.69 -48.41 44.01
CA GLU A 148 11.49 -48.94 43.32
C GLU A 148 11.02 -48.00 42.21
N ALA A 149 10.50 -48.58 41.13
CA ALA A 149 9.93 -47.83 40.01
C ALA A 149 8.60 -47.16 40.43
N PRO A 150 8.32 -45.93 39.96
CA PRO A 150 7.08 -45.24 40.27
C PRO A 150 5.86 -46.05 39.83
N ALA A 151 4.84 -46.08 40.68
CA ALA A 151 3.62 -46.85 40.44
C ALA A 151 2.77 -46.28 39.26
N CYS A 152 2.96 -45.00 38.96
CA CYS A 152 2.28 -44.26 37.89
C CYS A 152 3.31 -43.51 37.04
N ASP A 153 3.03 -43.38 35.74
CA ASP A 153 3.90 -42.69 34.79
C ASP A 153 3.96 -41.16 35.01
N HIS A 154 2.82 -40.54 35.30
CA HIS A 154 2.72 -39.09 35.53
C HIS A 154 2.32 -38.72 36.96
N HIS A 155 1.05 -38.91 37.31
CA HIS A 155 0.51 -38.51 38.61
C HIS A 155 -0.06 -39.73 39.33
N CYS A 156 0.34 -39.91 40.59
CA CYS A 156 -0.18 -40.95 41.48
C CYS A 156 -1.11 -40.31 42.52
N HIS A 157 -2.28 -40.90 42.72
CA HIS A 157 -3.27 -40.46 43.69
C HIS A 157 -3.58 -41.60 44.65
N ASN A 158 -3.11 -41.48 45.89
CA ASN A 158 -3.42 -42.43 46.94
C ASN A 158 -4.83 -42.22 47.49
N HIS A 159 -5.51 -43.30 47.85
CA HIS A 159 -6.76 -43.29 48.59
C HIS A 159 -6.81 -44.48 49.54
N LEU A 160 -7.77 -44.46 50.46
CA LEU A 160 -7.95 -45.58 51.40
C LEU A 160 -8.12 -46.90 50.64
N GLY A 161 -7.18 -47.83 50.83
CA GLY A 161 -7.15 -49.17 50.26
C GLY A 161 -6.54 -49.28 48.85
N GLY A 162 -5.91 -48.23 48.31
CA GLY A 162 -5.14 -48.31 47.07
C GLY A 162 -4.90 -46.97 46.38
N PHE A 163 -4.48 -47.02 45.12
CA PHE A 163 -4.16 -45.83 44.34
C PHE A 163 -4.70 -45.88 42.91
N TYR A 164 -4.74 -44.72 42.25
CA TYR A 164 -4.94 -44.63 40.80
C TYR A 164 -4.01 -43.61 40.15
N CYS A 165 -3.78 -43.79 38.86
CA CYS A 165 -2.93 -42.90 38.07
C CYS A 165 -3.75 -41.92 37.25
N SER A 166 -3.21 -40.72 37.02
CA SER A 166 -3.74 -39.77 36.05
C SER A 166 -2.62 -39.16 35.20
N CYS A 167 -2.99 -38.61 34.05
CA CYS A 167 -2.04 -38.09 33.08
C CYS A 167 -2.06 -36.56 33.00
N ARG A 168 -0.92 -35.99 32.59
CA ARG A 168 -0.80 -34.58 32.21
C ARG A 168 -1.72 -34.25 31.03
N ALA A 169 -2.05 -32.97 30.83
CA ALA A 169 -2.80 -32.54 29.66
C ALA A 169 -2.04 -32.90 28.36
N GLY A 170 -2.75 -33.37 27.33
CA GLY A 170 -2.15 -33.89 26.09
C GLY A 170 -1.85 -35.39 26.10
N TYR A 171 -2.15 -36.09 27.19
CA TYR A 171 -1.96 -37.53 27.37
C TYR A 171 -3.25 -38.23 27.75
N VAL A 172 -3.33 -39.52 27.43
CA VAL A 172 -4.46 -40.38 27.77
C VAL A 172 -3.95 -41.55 28.59
N LEU A 173 -4.64 -41.83 29.71
CA LEU A 173 -4.32 -42.99 30.53
C LEU A 173 -4.59 -44.27 29.73
N HIS A 174 -3.55 -45.07 29.55
CA HIS A 174 -3.62 -46.31 28.80
C HIS A 174 -4.52 -47.35 29.50
N ARG A 175 -4.90 -48.42 28.79
CA ARG A 175 -5.76 -49.49 29.31
C ARG A 175 -5.19 -50.20 30.54
N ASN A 176 -3.86 -50.17 30.71
CA ASN A 176 -3.19 -50.71 31.90
C ASN A 176 -3.39 -49.84 33.17
N LYS A 177 -4.06 -48.69 33.04
CA LYS A 177 -4.35 -47.73 34.11
C LYS A 177 -3.11 -47.13 34.80
N ARG A 178 -1.92 -47.27 34.19
CA ARG A 178 -0.64 -46.80 34.76
C ARG A 178 0.16 -45.90 33.83
N THR A 179 0.21 -46.24 32.55
CA THR A 179 1.01 -45.55 31.52
C THR A 179 0.21 -44.44 30.85
N CYS A 180 0.87 -43.34 30.48
CA CYS A 180 0.26 -42.21 29.82
C CYS A 180 0.71 -42.13 28.36
N SER A 181 -0.16 -42.55 27.44
CA SER A 181 0.09 -42.48 25.99
C SER A 181 -0.12 -41.06 25.47
N ALA A 182 0.74 -40.58 24.56
CA ALA A 182 0.61 -39.26 23.95
C ALA A 182 -0.59 -39.17 23.00
N LEU A 183 -1.32 -38.05 23.06
CA LEU A 183 -2.35 -37.71 22.08
C LEU A 183 -1.72 -37.01 20.86
N CYS A 184 -1.07 -37.80 20.00
CA CYS A 184 -0.22 -37.32 18.89
C CYS A 184 -0.72 -37.77 17.49
N TRP A 185 -2.02 -37.98 17.32
CA TRP A 185 -2.62 -38.38 16.05
C TRP A 185 -3.28 -37.20 15.32
N GLY A 186 -3.24 -37.21 13.98
CA GLY A 186 -3.96 -36.26 13.14
C GLY A 186 -3.28 -34.91 12.93
N GLN A 187 -1.97 -34.80 13.17
CA GLN A 187 -1.23 -33.57 12.88
C GLN A 187 -1.00 -33.42 11.38
N VAL A 188 -1.45 -32.30 10.80
CA VAL A 188 -1.33 -32.02 9.36
C VAL A 188 -0.53 -30.74 9.13
N PHE A 189 0.53 -30.85 8.33
CA PHE A 189 1.45 -29.77 7.99
C PHE A 189 1.30 -29.41 6.51
N THR A 190 1.04 -28.14 6.22
CA THR A 190 0.79 -27.65 4.86
C THR A 190 1.78 -26.58 4.39
N GLN A 191 2.73 -26.21 5.25
CA GLN A 191 3.77 -25.23 4.94
C GLN A 191 4.90 -25.87 4.12
N ARG A 192 5.65 -25.08 3.35
CA ARG A 192 6.75 -25.59 2.50
C ARG A 192 7.96 -26.12 3.29
N SER A 193 8.09 -25.72 4.55
CA SER A 193 9.13 -26.20 5.46
C SER A 193 8.62 -26.20 6.89
N GLY A 194 9.19 -27.05 7.74
CA GLY A 194 8.86 -27.09 9.14
C GLY A 194 9.64 -28.16 9.89
N GLU A 195 9.36 -28.29 11.17
CA GLU A 195 9.99 -29.27 12.04
C GLU A 195 8.95 -30.21 12.67
N LEU A 196 9.34 -31.48 12.80
CA LEU A 196 8.57 -32.56 13.41
C LEU A 196 9.46 -33.28 14.42
N SER A 197 8.91 -33.72 15.54
CA SER A 197 9.65 -34.50 16.51
C SER A 197 8.76 -35.50 17.24
N SER A 198 9.39 -36.50 17.86
CA SER A 198 8.72 -37.33 18.85
C SER A 198 8.20 -36.46 20.02
N PRO A 199 7.12 -36.88 20.71
CA PRO A 199 6.61 -36.13 21.85
C PRO A 199 7.68 -35.98 22.94
N GLU A 200 7.72 -34.81 23.58
CA GLU A 200 8.69 -34.40 24.61
C GLU A 200 10.16 -34.30 24.17
N TYR A 201 10.49 -34.54 22.90
CA TYR A 201 11.87 -34.43 22.40
C TYR A 201 12.55 -33.12 22.86
N PRO A 202 13.77 -33.16 23.43
CA PRO A 202 14.69 -34.30 23.52
C PRO A 202 14.55 -35.14 24.80
N GLN A 203 13.48 -35.01 25.58
CA GLN A 203 13.20 -35.90 26.72
C GLN A 203 12.68 -37.26 26.24
N PRO A 204 12.71 -38.29 27.11
CA PRO A 204 12.21 -39.62 26.79
C PRO A 204 10.79 -39.59 26.23
N TYR A 205 10.57 -40.26 25.10
CA TYR A 205 9.24 -40.27 24.50
C TYR A 205 8.25 -41.12 25.29
N PRO A 206 6.94 -40.84 25.19
CA PRO A 206 5.92 -41.52 25.96
C PRO A 206 5.64 -42.94 25.44
N LYS A 207 5.63 -43.91 26.36
CA LYS A 207 5.35 -45.33 26.11
C LYS A 207 3.94 -45.55 25.58
N LEU A 208 3.73 -46.66 24.87
CA LEU A 208 2.44 -47.12 24.34
C LEU A 208 1.71 -46.05 23.50
N SER A 209 2.48 -45.27 22.75
CA SER A 209 1.99 -44.19 21.89
C SER A 209 2.06 -44.59 20.42
N SER A 210 1.05 -44.16 19.65
CA SER A 210 0.99 -44.28 18.19
C SER A 210 0.74 -42.90 17.59
N CYS A 211 1.81 -42.25 17.15
CA CYS A 211 1.80 -40.90 16.60
C CYS A 211 1.74 -40.94 15.07
N THR A 212 0.96 -40.04 14.49
CA THR A 212 0.85 -39.90 13.03
C THR A 212 0.92 -38.43 12.64
N TYR A 213 1.91 -38.11 11.81
CA TYR A 213 2.20 -36.78 11.28
C TYR A 213 2.06 -36.81 9.77
N SER A 214 1.26 -35.93 9.18
CA SER A 214 1.04 -35.89 7.74
C SER A 214 1.44 -34.55 7.15
N ILE A 215 2.29 -34.55 6.13
CA ILE A 215 2.72 -33.36 5.40
C ILE A 215 2.00 -33.37 4.05
N HIS A 216 1.18 -32.36 3.80
CA HIS A 216 0.36 -32.21 2.59
C HIS A 216 0.70 -30.91 1.87
N LEU A 217 1.39 -31.02 0.74
CA LEU A 217 1.70 -29.90 -0.14
C LEU A 217 0.86 -29.97 -1.42
N GLU A 218 0.81 -28.84 -2.13
CA GLU A 218 0.21 -28.75 -3.46
C GLU A 218 0.92 -29.69 -4.45
N GLU A 219 0.16 -30.19 -5.42
CA GLU A 219 0.70 -31.04 -6.49
C GLU A 219 1.82 -30.31 -7.26
N GLY A 220 2.92 -31.02 -7.52
CA GLY A 220 4.13 -30.48 -8.16
C GLY A 220 5.28 -30.23 -7.19
N PHE A 221 5.01 -30.12 -5.89
CA PHE A 221 6.06 -30.19 -4.87
C PHE A 221 6.50 -31.63 -4.58
N SER A 222 7.71 -31.77 -4.08
CA SER A 222 8.28 -32.99 -3.53
C SER A 222 8.90 -32.67 -2.18
N ILE A 223 8.60 -33.50 -1.18
CA ILE A 223 9.06 -33.30 0.19
C ILE A 223 10.43 -33.94 0.37
N ILE A 224 11.32 -33.23 1.07
CA ILE A 224 12.63 -33.70 1.50
C ILE A 224 12.62 -33.73 3.01
N LEU A 225 12.98 -34.87 3.59
CA LEU A 225 13.09 -35.07 5.03
C LEU A 225 14.55 -35.16 5.43
N ASP A 226 14.95 -34.28 6.33
CA ASP A 226 16.26 -34.26 6.95
C ASP A 226 16.14 -34.60 8.43
N PHE A 227 16.70 -35.74 8.85
CA PHE A 227 16.86 -36.04 10.26
C PHE A 227 17.96 -35.17 10.84
N VAL A 228 17.63 -34.44 11.90
CA VAL A 228 18.52 -33.45 12.52
C VAL A 228 18.78 -33.78 13.97
N GLU A 229 19.86 -33.25 14.53
CA GLU A 229 20.24 -33.42 15.94
C GLU A 229 20.47 -34.90 16.33
N SER A 230 19.82 -35.42 17.38
CA SER A 230 19.97 -36.79 17.85
C SER A 230 18.83 -37.68 17.40
N PHE A 231 19.17 -38.92 17.06
CA PHE A 231 18.22 -40.00 16.80
C PHE A 231 18.50 -41.11 17.81
N ASP A 232 17.52 -41.44 18.65
CA ASP A 232 17.61 -42.49 19.66
C ASP A 232 16.23 -43.12 19.82
N VAL A 233 16.05 -44.29 19.21
CA VAL A 233 14.81 -45.07 19.24
C VAL A 233 15.17 -46.51 19.63
N GLU A 234 14.36 -47.14 20.47
CA GLU A 234 14.65 -48.48 20.99
C GLU A 234 14.91 -49.51 19.88
N THR A 235 15.92 -50.37 20.07
CA THR A 235 16.37 -51.31 19.03
C THR A 235 16.77 -52.65 19.63
N HIS A 236 16.76 -53.70 18.80
CA HIS A 236 17.18 -55.05 19.17
C HIS A 236 18.34 -55.50 18.27
N PRO A 237 19.37 -56.18 18.78
CA PRO A 237 20.53 -56.59 17.99
C PRO A 237 20.22 -57.62 16.89
N GLU A 238 19.22 -58.50 17.11
CA GLU A 238 18.93 -59.63 16.19
C GLU A 238 17.73 -59.39 15.28
N THR A 239 16.83 -58.48 15.65
CA THR A 239 15.56 -58.25 14.95
C THR A 239 15.45 -56.77 14.62
N LEU A 240 15.08 -56.45 13.39
CA LEU A 240 14.96 -55.06 12.96
C LEU A 240 13.74 -54.40 13.62
N CYS A 241 13.99 -53.47 14.53
CA CYS A 241 13.01 -52.60 15.19
C CYS A 241 11.74 -53.30 15.71
N PRO A 242 11.87 -54.31 16.61
CA PRO A 242 10.72 -55.06 17.12
C PRO A 242 9.92 -54.31 18.20
N TYR A 243 10.54 -53.32 18.85
CA TYR A 243 9.99 -52.57 19.98
C TYR A 243 9.39 -51.25 19.47
N ASP A 244 10.25 -50.27 19.24
CA ASP A 244 9.87 -48.94 18.77
C ASP A 244 10.35 -48.72 17.34
N PHE A 245 9.54 -48.03 16.56
CA PHE A 245 9.91 -47.74 15.17
C PHE A 245 9.24 -46.49 14.61
N LEU A 246 9.98 -45.86 13.70
CA LEU A 246 9.49 -44.81 12.83
C LEU A 246 9.33 -45.34 11.41
N LYS A 247 8.19 -45.06 10.77
CA LYS A 247 7.91 -45.38 9.37
C LYS A 247 7.52 -44.13 8.61
N ILE A 248 7.94 -44.06 7.35
CA ILE A 248 7.63 -42.97 6.44
C ILE A 248 6.89 -43.58 5.25
N GLN A 249 5.65 -43.18 5.05
CA GLN A 249 4.77 -43.67 4.01
C GLN A 249 4.44 -42.53 3.03
N THR A 250 4.57 -42.83 1.75
CA THR A 250 4.14 -41.96 0.64
C THR A 250 3.09 -42.68 -0.19
N ASP A 251 2.57 -42.04 -1.23
CA ASP A 251 1.70 -42.66 -2.24
C ASP A 251 2.42 -43.74 -3.09
N ARG A 252 3.76 -43.76 -3.08
CA ARG A 252 4.58 -44.62 -3.97
C ARG A 252 5.38 -45.67 -3.24
N GLU A 253 5.92 -45.32 -2.08
CA GLU A 253 6.87 -46.13 -1.33
C GLU A 253 6.69 -45.98 0.18
N GLU A 254 7.02 -47.04 0.91
CA GLU A 254 7.21 -47.05 2.37
C GLU A 254 8.71 -47.18 2.66
N GLN A 255 9.22 -46.34 3.54
CA GLN A 255 10.60 -46.37 4.02
C GLN A 255 10.63 -46.58 5.54
N GLY A 256 11.60 -47.38 5.99
CA GLY A 256 11.73 -47.84 7.38
C GLY A 256 11.48 -49.35 7.51
N PRO A 257 11.23 -49.87 8.73
CA PRO A 257 11.22 -49.14 10.01
C PRO A 257 12.60 -48.60 10.39
N PHE A 258 12.65 -47.41 10.99
CA PHE A 258 13.86 -46.80 11.53
C PHE A 258 13.86 -46.89 13.06
N CYS A 259 14.97 -47.38 13.62
CA CYS A 259 15.24 -47.44 15.05
C CYS A 259 16.76 -47.44 15.31
N GLY A 260 17.18 -47.37 16.57
CA GLY A 260 18.57 -47.30 17.00
C GLY A 260 19.08 -45.87 17.17
N LYS A 261 20.41 -45.72 17.15
CA LYS A 261 21.09 -44.44 17.43
C LYS A 261 21.69 -43.73 16.21
N THR A 262 21.55 -44.33 15.03
CA THR A 262 22.14 -43.80 13.80
C THR A 262 21.10 -42.96 13.06
N LEU A 263 21.43 -41.69 12.79
CA LEU A 263 20.60 -40.81 11.99
C LEU A 263 20.33 -41.42 10.60
N PRO A 264 19.06 -41.56 10.18
CA PRO A 264 18.74 -41.92 8.81
C PRO A 264 19.28 -40.87 7.83
N ARG A 265 19.66 -41.32 6.62
CA ARG A 265 20.08 -40.42 5.54
C ARG A 265 18.94 -39.49 5.12
N ARG A 266 19.27 -38.34 4.52
CA ARG A 266 18.30 -37.46 3.84
C ARG A 266 17.42 -38.27 2.88
N ILE A 267 16.10 -38.06 2.95
CA ILE A 267 15.11 -38.76 2.13
C ILE A 267 14.42 -37.78 1.20
N GLU A 268 14.53 -37.99 -0.11
CA GLU A 268 13.74 -37.28 -1.11
C GLU A 268 12.53 -38.15 -1.50
N THR A 269 11.34 -37.79 -1.03
CA THR A 269 10.15 -38.65 -1.13
C THR A 269 9.54 -38.68 -2.53
N LYS A 270 9.90 -37.71 -3.39
CA LYS A 270 9.32 -37.49 -4.73
C LYS A 270 7.78 -37.42 -4.72
N SER A 271 7.21 -37.05 -3.57
CA SER A 271 5.77 -36.94 -3.33
C SER A 271 5.46 -35.64 -2.59
N ASN A 272 4.29 -35.08 -2.87
CA ASN A 272 3.73 -33.94 -2.15
C ASN A 272 2.93 -34.36 -0.92
N ASN A 273 2.76 -35.66 -0.65
CA ASN A 273 2.03 -36.18 0.49
C ASN A 273 2.86 -37.25 1.23
N VAL A 274 3.16 -37.01 2.50
CA VAL A 274 3.99 -37.89 3.33
C VAL A 274 3.32 -38.09 4.68
N THR A 275 3.15 -39.35 5.08
CA THR A 275 2.69 -39.71 6.43
C THR A 275 3.83 -40.38 7.18
N ILE A 276 4.13 -39.87 8.37
CA ILE A 276 5.15 -40.38 9.28
C ILE A 276 4.44 -41.00 10.47
N THR A 277 4.73 -42.27 10.75
CA THR A 277 4.11 -43.03 11.85
C THR A 277 5.19 -43.45 12.84
N PHE A 278 5.01 -43.10 14.11
CA PHE A 278 5.92 -43.48 15.19
C PHE A 278 5.15 -44.30 16.23
N VAL A 279 5.59 -45.53 16.46
CA VAL A 279 4.95 -46.47 17.38
C VAL A 279 5.96 -46.85 18.46
N THR A 280 5.49 -46.86 19.72
CA THR A 280 6.28 -47.14 20.91
C THR A 280 5.64 -48.21 21.77
N ASP A 281 6.46 -49.01 22.46
CA ASP A 281 6.03 -50.10 23.33
C ASP A 281 5.91 -49.70 24.81
N GLU A 282 5.85 -50.66 25.74
CA GLU A 282 5.66 -50.41 27.17
C GLU A 282 6.94 -50.07 27.95
N SER A 283 8.11 -50.07 27.29
CA SER A 283 9.42 -49.90 27.90
C SER A 283 10.28 -48.86 27.16
N GLY A 284 11.55 -48.73 27.56
CA GLY A 284 12.48 -47.76 26.98
C GLY A 284 12.38 -46.34 27.55
N ASP A 285 13.54 -45.69 27.75
CA ASP A 285 13.64 -44.26 28.12
C ASP A 285 14.51 -43.52 27.09
N HIS A 286 14.23 -43.74 25.81
CA HIS A 286 14.99 -43.19 24.67
C HIS A 286 14.51 -41.79 24.28
N THR A 287 15.41 -40.93 23.80
CA THR A 287 15.12 -39.50 23.58
C THR A 287 14.35 -39.19 22.30
N GLY A 288 14.24 -40.13 21.37
CA GLY A 288 13.43 -40.04 20.17
C GLY A 288 14.13 -39.40 18.97
N TRP A 289 13.41 -38.59 18.20
CA TRP A 289 13.86 -38.11 16.89
C TRP A 289 13.33 -36.71 16.56
N LYS A 290 14.05 -36.01 15.68
CA LYS A 290 13.63 -34.74 15.10
C LYS A 290 13.92 -34.70 13.60
N ILE A 291 12.95 -34.22 12.82
CA ILE A 291 13.00 -34.08 11.37
C ILE A 291 12.72 -32.63 11.00
N HIS A 292 13.60 -32.04 10.21
CA HIS A 292 13.34 -30.80 9.48
C HIS A 292 12.95 -31.18 8.04
N TYR A 293 11.75 -30.79 7.61
CA TYR A 293 11.30 -31.04 6.25
C TYR A 293 11.34 -29.76 5.42
N THR A 294 11.66 -29.90 4.14
CA THR A 294 11.64 -28.83 3.15
C THR A 294 10.97 -29.33 1.87
N SER A 295 10.47 -28.41 1.04
CA SER A 295 9.90 -28.76 -0.25
C SER A 295 10.85 -28.37 -1.39
N THR A 296 10.82 -29.16 -2.45
CA THR A 296 11.45 -28.85 -3.72
C THR A 296 10.47 -29.09 -4.86
N ALA A 297 10.75 -28.54 -6.04
CA ALA A 297 9.98 -28.82 -7.25
C ALA A 297 10.91 -28.72 -8.47
N GLN A 298 10.39 -29.08 -9.64
CA GLN A 298 11.10 -28.87 -10.89
C GLN A 298 11.42 -27.38 -11.06
N PRO A 299 12.70 -27.00 -11.22
CA PRO A 299 13.06 -25.60 -11.39
C PRO A 299 12.61 -25.05 -12.73
N CYS A 300 12.24 -23.77 -12.72
CA CYS A 300 12.11 -23.00 -13.94
C CYS A 300 13.49 -22.56 -14.48
N PRO A 301 13.62 -22.34 -15.81
CA PRO A 301 14.82 -21.75 -16.40
C PRO A 301 15.19 -20.44 -15.70
N TYR A 302 16.48 -20.22 -15.49
CA TYR A 302 16.95 -18.99 -14.85
C TYR A 302 16.57 -17.77 -15.70
N PRO A 303 15.82 -16.79 -15.14
CA PRO A 303 15.37 -15.63 -15.89
C PRO A 303 16.56 -14.71 -16.21
N MET A 304 16.69 -14.32 -17.48
CA MET A 304 17.66 -13.31 -17.91
C MET A 304 16.98 -11.96 -18.02
N ALA A 305 17.50 -10.95 -17.33
CA ALA A 305 16.95 -9.59 -17.40
C ALA A 305 17.09 -9.04 -18.82
N PRO A 306 16.07 -8.35 -19.36
CA PRO A 306 16.20 -7.67 -20.63
C PRO A 306 17.23 -6.52 -20.53
N PRO A 307 17.83 -6.07 -21.66
CA PRO A 307 18.69 -4.89 -21.65
C PRO A 307 17.98 -3.68 -21.04
N ASN A 308 18.69 -2.90 -20.21
CA ASN A 308 18.15 -1.74 -19.50
C ASN A 308 17.00 -2.09 -18.53
N GLY A 309 17.01 -3.31 -18.00
CA GLY A 309 16.09 -3.76 -16.97
C GLY A 309 16.77 -4.69 -15.95
N HIS A 310 16.11 -4.90 -14.83
CA HIS A 310 16.57 -5.80 -13.77
C HIS A 310 15.43 -6.65 -13.19
N ILE A 311 15.80 -7.78 -12.60
CA ILE A 311 14.90 -8.76 -11.99
C ILE A 311 14.87 -8.54 -10.46
N SER A 312 13.69 -8.66 -9.86
CA SER A 312 13.55 -8.71 -8.40
C SER A 312 12.37 -9.60 -7.97
N PRO A 313 12.51 -10.45 -6.94
CA PRO A 313 13.75 -10.77 -6.22
C PRO A 313 14.68 -11.64 -7.06
N VAL A 314 16.00 -11.50 -6.87
CA VAL A 314 17.01 -12.39 -7.49
C VAL A 314 17.22 -13.61 -6.60
N GLN A 315 16.99 -14.80 -7.14
CA GLN A 315 17.18 -16.08 -6.45
C GLN A 315 18.16 -16.95 -7.24
N ALA A 316 18.88 -17.84 -6.55
CA ALA A 316 19.78 -18.78 -7.23
C ALA A 316 19.02 -19.81 -8.07
N LYS A 317 17.80 -20.17 -7.65
CA LYS A 317 16.91 -21.13 -8.30
C LYS A 317 15.46 -20.73 -8.00
N TYR A 318 14.61 -20.76 -9.01
CA TYR A 318 13.17 -20.55 -8.87
C TYR A 318 12.45 -21.88 -9.04
N ILE A 319 11.63 -22.24 -8.07
CA ILE A 319 10.80 -23.45 -8.09
C ILE A 319 9.31 -23.06 -8.13
N LEU A 320 8.43 -24.05 -8.18
CA LEU A 320 6.99 -23.89 -8.27
C LEU A 320 6.45 -22.76 -7.37
N LYS A 321 5.66 -21.86 -7.98
CA LYS A 321 5.04 -20.66 -7.39
C LYS A 321 5.99 -19.58 -6.89
N ASP A 322 7.29 -19.74 -7.05
CA ASP A 322 8.19 -18.60 -6.93
C ASP A 322 7.94 -17.64 -8.10
N SER A 323 8.15 -16.36 -7.86
CA SER A 323 7.90 -15.32 -8.84
C SER A 323 9.00 -14.28 -8.86
N PHE A 324 9.09 -13.58 -9.98
CA PHE A 324 9.93 -12.40 -10.12
C PHE A 324 9.22 -11.34 -10.95
N SER A 325 9.61 -10.09 -10.73
CA SER A 325 9.17 -8.94 -11.49
C SER A 325 10.33 -8.32 -12.25
N ILE A 326 10.01 -7.66 -13.37
CA ILE A 326 10.97 -6.90 -14.18
C ILE A 326 10.71 -5.41 -13.97
N PHE A 327 11.80 -4.66 -13.80
CA PHE A 327 11.80 -3.21 -13.70
C PHE A 327 12.78 -2.63 -14.71
N CYS A 328 12.34 -1.69 -15.53
CA CYS A 328 13.20 -1.00 -16.47
C CYS A 328 13.93 0.18 -15.82
N GLU A 329 15.06 0.56 -16.39
CA GLU A 329 15.78 1.78 -16.03
C GLU A 329 14.97 3.04 -16.36
N THR A 330 15.33 4.17 -15.76
CA THR A 330 14.64 5.44 -16.02
C THR A 330 14.75 5.83 -17.50
N GLY A 331 13.61 6.14 -18.12
CA GLY A 331 13.52 6.44 -19.55
C GLY A 331 13.32 5.21 -20.44
N TYR A 332 13.09 4.05 -19.83
CA TYR A 332 12.68 2.83 -20.52
C TYR A 332 11.31 2.35 -19.99
N GLU A 333 10.49 1.80 -20.88
CA GLU A 333 9.18 1.26 -20.57
C GLU A 333 9.09 -0.25 -20.84
N LEU A 334 8.24 -0.92 -20.06
CA LEU A 334 7.98 -2.34 -20.20
C LEU A 334 7.04 -2.58 -21.37
N LEU A 335 7.49 -3.34 -22.37
CA LEU A 335 6.69 -3.74 -23.52
C LEU A 335 6.54 -5.25 -23.63
N GLN A 336 5.30 -5.71 -23.80
CA GLN A 336 5.01 -7.05 -24.30
C GLN A 336 4.69 -6.98 -25.79
N GLY A 337 5.69 -7.22 -26.63
CA GLY A 337 5.58 -6.97 -28.06
C GLY A 337 5.46 -5.47 -28.35
N ARG A 338 4.24 -4.98 -28.59
CA ARG A 338 3.94 -3.54 -28.84
C ARG A 338 3.06 -2.90 -27.75
N LEU A 339 2.71 -3.65 -26.71
CA LEU A 339 1.79 -3.20 -25.67
C LEU A 339 2.57 -2.74 -24.43
N PRO A 340 2.40 -1.49 -23.98
CA PRO A 340 2.99 -1.02 -22.74
C PRO A 340 2.32 -1.66 -21.54
N LEU A 341 3.15 -2.19 -20.64
CA LEU A 341 2.74 -2.83 -19.39
C LEU A 341 3.01 -1.88 -18.21
N LYS A 342 2.05 -1.80 -17.29
CA LYS A 342 2.26 -1.07 -16.02
C LYS A 342 3.24 -1.79 -15.09
N SER A 343 3.21 -3.12 -15.10
CA SER A 343 4.07 -3.99 -14.31
C SER A 343 4.12 -5.37 -14.96
N PHE A 344 5.16 -6.15 -14.63
CA PHE A 344 5.33 -7.52 -15.10
C PHE A 344 5.75 -8.42 -13.93
N THR A 345 5.12 -9.59 -13.81
CA THR A 345 5.46 -10.59 -12.78
C THR A 345 5.26 -12.00 -13.32
N ALA A 346 6.34 -12.74 -13.57
CA ALA A 346 6.25 -14.14 -14.00
C ALA A 346 6.25 -15.09 -12.79
N VAL A 347 5.50 -16.18 -12.88
CA VAL A 347 5.32 -17.20 -11.83
C VAL A 347 5.71 -18.58 -12.37
N CYS A 348 6.58 -19.28 -11.64
CA CYS A 348 7.05 -20.60 -12.02
C CYS A 348 5.95 -21.67 -11.87
N GLN A 349 5.71 -22.43 -12.93
CA GLN A 349 4.64 -23.42 -13.05
C GLN A 349 5.11 -24.83 -12.69
N LYS A 350 4.14 -25.76 -12.54
CA LYS A 350 4.40 -27.15 -12.11
C LYS A 350 5.22 -27.97 -13.10
N ASP A 351 5.21 -27.59 -14.37
CA ASP A 351 5.99 -28.23 -15.45
C ASP A 351 7.41 -27.66 -15.57
N GLY A 352 7.77 -26.70 -14.70
CA GLY A 352 9.04 -25.99 -14.75
C GLY A 352 9.09 -24.93 -15.86
N SER A 353 7.96 -24.45 -16.36
CA SER A 353 7.90 -23.31 -17.27
C SER A 353 7.47 -22.02 -16.56
N TRP A 354 7.78 -20.87 -17.15
CA TRP A 354 7.21 -19.59 -16.73
C TRP A 354 5.83 -19.41 -17.37
N ASP A 355 4.87 -18.86 -16.62
CA ASP A 355 3.50 -18.61 -17.09
C ASP A 355 3.41 -17.59 -18.23
N GLN A 356 4.40 -16.72 -18.35
CA GLN A 356 4.46 -15.71 -19.41
C GLN A 356 5.89 -15.47 -19.91
N PRO A 357 6.07 -15.12 -21.19
CA PRO A 357 7.37 -14.84 -21.78
C PRO A 357 7.94 -13.50 -21.29
N MET A 358 9.27 -13.39 -21.33
CA MET A 358 9.99 -12.18 -20.90
C MET A 358 9.58 -10.95 -21.73
N PRO A 359 9.30 -9.78 -21.09
CA PRO A 359 9.03 -8.53 -21.78
C PRO A 359 10.34 -7.87 -22.23
N ALA A 360 10.24 -6.82 -23.04
CA ALA A 360 11.35 -5.96 -23.40
C ALA A 360 11.31 -4.66 -22.59
N CYS A 361 12.47 -4.11 -22.25
CA CYS A 361 12.61 -2.73 -21.80
C CYS A 361 13.05 -1.89 -23.01
N SER A 362 12.12 -1.14 -23.57
CA SER A 362 12.36 -0.28 -24.73
C SER A 362 12.47 1.17 -24.29
N ILE A 363 13.34 1.93 -24.95
CA ILE A 363 13.50 3.36 -24.65
C ILE A 363 12.17 4.10 -24.91
N VAL A 364 11.82 5.01 -24.02
CA VAL A 364 10.63 5.86 -24.16
C VAL A 364 10.78 6.74 -25.39
N ASP A 365 9.70 6.88 -26.15
CA ASP A 365 9.63 7.70 -27.35
C ASP A 365 8.53 8.75 -27.19
N CYS A 366 8.89 10.03 -27.27
CA CYS A 366 7.94 11.14 -27.19
C CYS A 366 7.19 11.37 -28.51
N GLY A 367 7.57 10.64 -29.56
CA GLY A 367 7.00 10.79 -30.88
C GLY A 367 7.40 12.09 -31.58
N PRO A 368 6.94 12.28 -32.83
CA PRO A 368 7.20 13.50 -33.59
C PRO A 368 6.69 14.73 -32.82
N PRO A 369 7.50 15.79 -32.71
CA PRO A 369 7.05 17.04 -32.12
C PRO A 369 5.95 17.69 -32.96
N ASP A 370 4.99 18.33 -32.29
CA ASP A 370 3.91 19.05 -32.97
C ASP A 370 4.43 20.26 -33.75
N ASP A 371 3.76 20.58 -34.87
CA ASP A 371 4.11 21.74 -35.69
C ASP A 371 3.80 23.05 -34.93
N LEU A 372 4.79 23.95 -34.87
CA LEU A 372 4.65 25.27 -34.27
C LEU A 372 4.03 26.27 -35.26
N PRO A 373 2.84 26.85 -34.98
CA PRO A 373 2.26 27.88 -35.83
C PRO A 373 3.17 29.11 -35.93
N SER A 374 3.42 29.58 -37.15
CA SER A 374 4.34 30.70 -37.44
C SER A 374 5.77 30.46 -36.94
N GLY A 375 6.19 29.20 -36.90
CA GLY A 375 7.53 28.80 -36.52
C GLY A 375 7.96 27.51 -37.21
N ARG A 376 9.08 26.97 -36.74
CA ARG A 376 9.67 25.71 -37.18
C ARG A 376 10.25 24.96 -35.99
N VAL A 377 10.42 23.65 -36.15
CA VAL A 377 11.10 22.77 -35.21
C VAL A 377 12.37 22.21 -35.84
N GLU A 378 13.45 22.17 -35.07
CA GLU A 378 14.73 21.59 -35.46
C GLU A 378 15.11 20.50 -34.46
N TYR A 379 15.56 19.35 -34.96
CA TYR A 379 16.04 18.25 -34.12
C TYR A 379 17.51 18.47 -33.77
N THR A 380 17.80 18.75 -32.50
CA THR A 380 19.15 19.08 -32.03
C THR A 380 20.01 17.84 -31.78
N THR A 381 19.40 16.74 -31.32
CA THR A 381 20.13 15.51 -30.97
C THR A 381 20.54 14.70 -32.20
N GLY A 382 19.68 14.65 -33.21
CA GLY A 382 19.91 13.95 -34.46
C GLY A 382 18.64 13.96 -35.32
N PRO A 383 18.74 13.69 -36.63
CA PRO A 383 17.58 13.70 -37.52
C PRO A 383 16.50 12.73 -37.04
N GLU A 384 15.28 13.22 -36.83
CA GLU A 384 14.10 12.44 -36.42
C GLU A 384 14.26 11.67 -35.09
N VAL A 385 15.23 12.03 -34.23
CA VAL A 385 15.41 11.39 -32.93
C VAL A 385 14.40 11.97 -31.92
N THR A 386 13.49 11.12 -31.45
CA THR A 386 12.38 11.48 -30.54
C THR A 386 12.38 10.71 -29.22
N THR A 387 13.42 9.90 -28.98
CA THR A 387 13.54 9.03 -27.80
C THR A 387 14.01 9.78 -26.55
N TYR A 388 13.93 9.14 -25.39
CA TYR A 388 14.32 9.69 -24.09
C TYR A 388 15.65 10.47 -24.14
N LYS A 389 15.64 11.68 -23.57
CA LYS A 389 16.73 12.67 -23.59
C LYS A 389 17.09 13.27 -24.95
N ALA A 390 16.33 12.97 -26.01
CA ALA A 390 16.38 13.76 -27.24
C ALA A 390 15.98 15.21 -26.96
N VAL A 391 16.55 16.12 -27.74
CA VAL A 391 16.38 17.56 -27.63
C VAL A 391 15.95 18.12 -28.98
N ILE A 392 14.93 18.96 -28.94
CA ILE A 392 14.44 19.75 -30.08
C ILE A 392 14.49 21.24 -29.75
N GLN A 393 14.55 22.05 -30.80
CA GLN A 393 14.55 23.50 -30.72
C GLN A 393 13.45 24.06 -31.62
N TYR A 394 12.46 24.71 -31.00
CA TYR A 394 11.51 25.55 -31.69
C TYR A 394 12.11 26.93 -31.98
N SER A 395 11.78 27.48 -33.14
CA SER A 395 12.12 28.84 -33.54
C SER A 395 10.93 29.49 -34.24
N CYS A 396 10.60 30.73 -33.91
CA CYS A 396 9.60 31.48 -34.66
C CYS A 396 10.16 31.96 -36.00
N GLU A 397 9.29 32.23 -36.97
CA GLU A 397 9.69 32.84 -38.22
C GLU A 397 10.25 34.24 -37.98
N GLU A 398 11.52 34.44 -38.34
CA GLU A 398 12.26 35.66 -38.04
C GLU A 398 11.62 36.89 -38.72
N THR A 399 11.92 38.08 -38.20
CA THR A 399 11.42 39.42 -38.61
C THR A 399 10.00 39.80 -38.19
N PHE A 400 9.01 38.90 -38.27
CA PHE A 400 7.61 39.24 -37.98
C PHE A 400 7.05 38.61 -36.70
N TYR A 401 7.69 37.58 -36.16
CA TYR A 401 7.26 36.92 -34.93
C TYR A 401 8.39 36.89 -33.89
N THR A 402 8.01 36.84 -32.62
CA THR A 402 8.92 36.68 -31.48
C THR A 402 8.39 35.63 -30.53
N MET A 403 9.27 34.77 -30.02
CA MET A 403 8.88 33.71 -29.11
C MET A 403 8.58 34.28 -27.72
N LYS A 404 7.45 33.86 -27.15
CA LYS A 404 7.08 34.11 -25.75
C LYS A 404 7.08 32.81 -24.97
N LEU A 405 6.99 32.94 -23.64
CA LEU A 405 6.95 31.87 -22.63
C LEU A 405 8.28 31.18 -22.34
N ASN A 406 8.99 30.67 -23.35
CA ASN A 406 10.24 29.93 -23.14
C ASN A 406 11.28 30.16 -24.24
N ASP A 407 12.41 29.48 -24.12
CA ASP A 407 13.57 29.53 -25.02
C ASP A 407 13.44 28.58 -26.23
N GLY A 408 12.27 27.94 -26.41
CA GLY A 408 11.98 27.01 -27.50
C GLY A 408 12.65 25.65 -27.36
N LYS A 409 13.43 25.40 -26.31
CA LYS A 409 14.15 24.14 -26.11
C LYS A 409 13.31 23.14 -25.32
N TYR A 410 13.10 21.96 -25.90
CA TYR A 410 12.35 20.87 -25.28
C TYR A 410 13.16 19.59 -25.25
N VAL A 411 12.97 18.80 -24.19
CA VAL A 411 13.62 17.52 -23.96
C VAL A 411 12.56 16.43 -23.83
N CYS A 412 12.80 15.27 -24.46
CA CYS A 412 11.95 14.10 -24.27
C CYS A 412 12.20 13.50 -22.88
N GLU A 413 11.23 13.59 -21.99
CA GLU A 413 11.35 13.10 -20.62
C GLU A 413 10.78 11.68 -20.45
N ALA A 414 11.02 11.08 -19.27
CA ALA A 414 10.74 9.67 -19.02
C ALA A 414 9.25 9.31 -19.03
N ASP A 415 8.36 10.29 -19.03
CA ASP A 415 6.92 10.14 -19.13
C ASP A 415 6.40 10.17 -20.58
N GLY A 416 7.29 10.29 -21.57
CA GLY A 416 6.94 10.31 -22.98
C GLY A 416 6.45 11.67 -23.48
N PHE A 417 6.72 12.76 -22.76
CA PHE A 417 6.35 14.11 -23.19
C PHE A 417 7.56 15.01 -23.44
N TRP A 418 7.46 15.81 -24.51
CA TRP A 418 8.35 16.93 -24.75
C TRP A 418 8.17 17.99 -23.67
N THR A 419 9.23 18.28 -22.92
CA THR A 419 9.18 19.17 -21.75
C THR A 419 10.18 20.30 -21.89
N SER A 420 9.73 21.54 -21.65
CA SER A 420 10.57 22.74 -21.71
C SER A 420 11.52 22.85 -20.52
N SER A 421 12.49 23.76 -20.62
CA SER A 421 13.39 24.12 -19.50
C SER A 421 12.67 24.56 -18.22
N LYS A 422 11.40 24.99 -18.32
CA LYS A 422 10.54 25.40 -17.20
C LYS A 422 9.58 24.31 -16.71
N GLY A 423 9.63 23.11 -17.30
CA GLY A 423 8.71 22.02 -16.99
C GLY A 423 7.36 22.10 -17.71
N GLU A 424 7.23 22.96 -18.72
CA GLU A 424 5.99 23.12 -19.49
C GLU A 424 5.92 22.06 -20.60
N LYS A 425 4.72 21.51 -20.82
CA LYS A 425 4.44 20.52 -21.87
C LYS A 425 3.62 21.07 -23.04
N SER A 426 3.25 22.35 -22.96
CA SER A 426 2.57 23.06 -24.05
C SER A 426 3.60 23.64 -25.02
N LEU A 427 3.20 23.81 -26.29
CA LEU A 427 4.01 24.48 -27.31
C LEU A 427 4.36 25.93 -26.91
N PRO A 428 5.51 26.47 -27.37
CA PRO A 428 5.79 27.89 -27.27
C PRO A 428 4.83 28.69 -28.17
N VAL A 429 4.68 29.99 -27.89
CA VAL A 429 3.81 30.87 -28.68
C VAL A 429 4.64 31.88 -29.45
N CYS A 430 4.45 31.92 -30.77
CA CYS A 430 5.03 32.93 -31.65
C CYS A 430 4.08 34.13 -31.73
N GLU A 431 4.41 35.22 -31.04
CA GLU A 431 3.64 36.45 -31.07
C GLU A 431 4.10 37.38 -32.19
N PRO A 432 3.17 38.00 -32.94
CA PRO A 432 3.51 39.03 -33.91
C PRO A 432 4.25 40.22 -33.29
N VAL A 433 5.30 40.66 -33.97
CA VAL A 433 6.08 41.84 -33.64
C VAL A 433 5.30 43.09 -34.07
N CYS A 434 4.93 43.96 -33.12
CA CYS A 434 4.09 45.13 -33.40
C CYS A 434 4.85 46.40 -33.81
N GLY A 435 4.17 47.34 -34.47
CA GLY A 435 4.63 48.72 -34.68
C GLY A 435 5.74 48.89 -35.71
N LEU A 436 5.96 47.90 -36.59
CA LEU A 436 6.89 48.03 -37.73
C LEU A 436 6.23 48.83 -38.85
N SER A 437 6.96 49.77 -39.43
CA SER A 437 6.51 50.57 -40.57
C SER A 437 7.67 50.86 -41.51
N ALA A 438 7.39 50.95 -42.81
CA ALA A 438 8.35 51.38 -43.83
C ALA A 438 8.54 52.91 -43.88
N ARG A 439 7.78 53.69 -43.10
CA ARG A 439 7.87 55.16 -43.09
C ARG A 439 9.16 55.63 -42.42
N THR A 440 9.92 56.44 -43.13
CA THR A 440 11.00 57.26 -42.55
C THR A 440 10.44 58.60 -42.07
N THR A 441 10.63 58.97 -40.79
CA THR A 441 10.13 60.22 -40.17
C THR A 441 10.83 61.50 -40.63
N GLY A 442 11.52 61.48 -41.77
CA GLY A 442 12.27 62.60 -42.32
C GLY A 442 11.42 63.63 -43.05
N GLY A 443 10.82 64.58 -42.31
CA GLY A 443 10.33 65.85 -42.86
C GLY A 443 8.92 66.25 -42.37
N ARG A 444 8.75 67.52 -41.98
CA ARG A 444 7.42 68.11 -41.75
C ARG A 444 6.74 68.28 -43.11
N ILE A 445 5.74 67.48 -43.40
CA ILE A 445 5.03 67.54 -44.68
C ILE A 445 3.64 68.15 -44.49
N TYR A 446 3.26 69.08 -45.38
CA TYR A 446 2.00 69.83 -45.30
C TYR A 446 0.97 69.30 -46.32
N GLY A 447 -0.16 68.80 -45.83
CA GLY A 447 -1.32 68.33 -46.62
C GLY A 447 -1.55 66.82 -46.50
N GLY A 448 -2.74 66.34 -46.89
CA GLY A 448 -3.03 64.90 -46.94
C GLY A 448 -2.21 64.20 -48.03
N GLN A 449 -1.51 63.12 -47.67
CA GLN A 449 -0.59 62.41 -48.55
C GLN A 449 -1.06 60.99 -48.84
N LYS A 450 -0.63 60.44 -49.99
CA LYS A 450 -0.89 59.03 -50.33
C LYS A 450 0.07 58.13 -49.57
N ALA A 451 -0.45 57.12 -48.88
CA ALA A 451 0.36 56.09 -48.26
C ALA A 451 1.05 55.19 -49.30
N LYS A 452 2.25 54.73 -48.98
CA LYS A 452 3.03 53.73 -49.72
C LYS A 452 2.88 52.34 -49.10
N PRO A 453 3.23 51.26 -49.82
CA PRO A 453 3.18 49.90 -49.26
C PRO A 453 4.03 49.79 -48.00
N GLY A 454 3.48 49.18 -46.95
CA GLY A 454 4.16 49.04 -45.65
C GLY A 454 4.18 50.31 -44.78
N ASP A 455 3.60 51.42 -45.21
CA ASP A 455 3.57 52.64 -44.37
C ASP A 455 2.67 52.46 -43.13
N PHE A 456 1.51 51.81 -43.31
CA PHE A 456 0.50 51.55 -42.27
C PHE A 456 0.01 50.10 -42.36
N PRO A 457 0.87 49.10 -42.05
CA PRO A 457 0.55 47.68 -42.24
C PRO A 457 -0.51 47.18 -41.25
N TRP A 458 -0.82 47.94 -40.21
CA TRP A 458 -1.92 47.67 -39.28
C TRP A 458 -3.27 48.18 -39.79
N GLN A 459 -3.32 48.95 -40.89
CA GLN A 459 -4.56 49.54 -41.38
C GLN A 459 -5.56 48.46 -41.77
N VAL A 460 -6.75 48.55 -41.19
CA VAL A 460 -7.88 47.66 -41.49
C VAL A 460 -9.00 48.48 -42.12
N LEU A 461 -9.62 47.92 -43.16
CA LEU A 461 -10.88 48.39 -43.71
C LEU A 461 -12.00 47.51 -43.15
N VAL A 462 -12.98 48.12 -42.50
CA VAL A 462 -14.14 47.44 -41.91
C VAL A 462 -15.37 47.80 -42.75
N LEU A 463 -16.00 46.79 -43.34
CA LEU A 463 -17.19 46.93 -44.17
C LEU A 463 -18.36 46.23 -43.48
N GLY A 464 -19.42 46.99 -43.18
CA GLY A 464 -20.67 46.49 -42.62
C GLY A 464 -21.83 47.39 -43.04
N GLY A 465 -22.61 47.90 -42.07
CA GLY A 465 -23.62 48.94 -42.32
C GLY A 465 -23.02 50.28 -42.78
N THR A 466 -21.78 50.57 -42.38
CA THR A 466 -21.00 51.73 -42.83
C THR A 466 -19.60 51.31 -43.29
N THR A 467 -18.91 52.19 -44.05
CA THR A 467 -17.49 52.01 -44.38
C THR A 467 -16.65 52.70 -43.32
N ALA A 468 -15.83 51.92 -42.62
CA ALA A 468 -15.03 52.40 -41.50
C ALA A 468 -13.62 51.81 -41.52
N ALA A 469 -12.82 52.20 -40.53
CA ALA A 469 -11.45 51.78 -40.37
C ALA A 469 -11.21 51.10 -39.01
N GLY A 470 -10.07 50.44 -38.90
CA GLY A 470 -9.57 49.86 -37.66
C GLY A 470 -8.05 49.68 -37.73
N ALA A 471 -7.49 49.19 -36.63
CA ALA A 471 -6.09 48.82 -36.54
C ALA A 471 -5.93 47.39 -36.03
N LEU A 472 -5.09 46.61 -36.69
CA LEU A 472 -4.77 45.24 -36.30
C LEU A 472 -3.98 45.24 -34.98
N LEU A 473 -4.46 44.46 -34.00
CA LEU A 473 -3.76 44.07 -32.79
C LEU A 473 -3.43 42.57 -32.89
N TYR A 474 -2.21 42.18 -32.54
CA TYR A 474 -1.72 40.81 -32.72
C TYR A 474 -1.96 40.27 -34.14
N ASP A 475 -2.48 39.06 -34.31
CA ASP A 475 -2.79 38.44 -35.60
C ASP A 475 -4.28 38.14 -35.81
N ASN A 476 -5.13 38.40 -34.82
CA ASN A 476 -6.54 38.04 -34.85
C ASN A 476 -7.48 39.06 -34.19
N TRP A 477 -7.01 40.27 -33.88
CA TRP A 477 -7.84 41.31 -33.25
C TRP A 477 -7.81 42.61 -34.04
N VAL A 478 -8.94 43.31 -34.11
CA VAL A 478 -9.03 44.65 -34.71
C VAL A 478 -9.56 45.63 -33.66
N LEU A 479 -8.83 46.71 -33.45
CA LEU A 479 -9.23 47.86 -32.64
C LEU A 479 -9.98 48.87 -33.52
N THR A 480 -11.16 49.30 -33.09
CA THR A 480 -11.97 50.30 -33.80
C THR A 480 -12.84 51.09 -32.82
N ALA A 481 -13.68 52.00 -33.32
CA ALA A 481 -14.63 52.77 -32.52
C ALA A 481 -15.91 51.96 -32.27
N ALA A 482 -16.58 52.17 -31.14
CA ALA A 482 -17.83 51.49 -30.80
C ALA A 482 -18.97 51.86 -31.75
N HIS A 483 -19.08 53.15 -32.10
CA HIS A 483 -20.13 53.65 -32.98
C HIS A 483 -20.08 53.04 -34.39
N VAL A 484 -18.91 52.54 -34.81
CA VAL A 484 -18.72 51.90 -36.11
C VAL A 484 -19.40 50.54 -36.19
N VAL A 485 -19.36 49.78 -35.10
CA VAL A 485 -19.80 48.37 -35.05
C VAL A 485 -21.01 48.14 -34.14
N TYR A 486 -21.62 49.22 -33.63
CA TYR A 486 -22.73 49.15 -32.67
C TYR A 486 -23.92 48.34 -33.20
N GLU A 487 -24.31 48.59 -34.44
CA GLU A 487 -25.42 47.89 -35.09
C GLU A 487 -25.11 46.40 -35.35
N GLN A 488 -23.83 46.03 -35.47
CA GLN A 488 -23.37 44.66 -35.74
C GLN A 488 -22.99 43.90 -34.45
N LYS A 489 -23.28 44.44 -33.26
CA LYS A 489 -23.00 43.79 -31.97
C LYS A 489 -23.54 42.36 -31.86
N HIS A 490 -24.71 42.11 -32.43
CA HIS A 490 -25.38 40.80 -32.40
C HIS A 490 -25.24 40.00 -33.71
N ASP A 491 -24.56 40.56 -34.71
CA ASP A 491 -24.34 39.93 -36.02
C ASP A 491 -22.93 40.22 -36.54
N ALA A 492 -21.93 39.74 -35.80
CA ALA A 492 -20.52 39.94 -36.13
C ALA A 492 -20.18 39.43 -37.53
N ASN A 493 -20.78 38.31 -37.96
CA ASN A 493 -20.54 37.69 -39.28
C ASN A 493 -20.85 38.61 -40.47
N SER A 494 -21.67 39.65 -40.27
CA SER A 494 -21.95 40.66 -41.29
C SER A 494 -20.77 41.60 -41.59
N LEU A 495 -19.73 41.60 -40.74
CA LEU A 495 -18.55 42.44 -40.90
C LEU A 495 -17.51 41.77 -41.81
N ASP A 496 -17.25 42.43 -42.95
CA ASP A 496 -16.17 42.11 -43.88
C ASP A 496 -14.93 42.93 -43.51
N ILE A 497 -13.87 42.24 -43.06
CA ILE A 497 -12.61 42.83 -42.62
C ILE A 497 -11.55 42.63 -43.70
N ARG A 498 -10.91 43.72 -44.14
CA ARG A 498 -9.89 43.67 -45.19
C ARG A 498 -8.59 44.32 -44.74
N LEU A 499 -7.47 43.62 -44.97
CA LEU A 499 -6.12 44.05 -44.59
C LEU A 499 -5.16 44.04 -45.80
N GLY A 500 -4.02 44.70 -45.65
CA GLY A 500 -2.90 44.61 -46.61
C GLY A 500 -3.14 45.31 -47.95
N ALA A 501 -4.17 46.14 -48.08
CA ALA A 501 -4.50 46.85 -49.31
C ALA A 501 -4.42 48.36 -49.14
N LEU A 502 -3.74 49.06 -50.06
CA LEU A 502 -3.73 50.53 -50.09
C LEU A 502 -4.95 51.11 -50.79
N LYS A 503 -5.53 50.37 -51.75
CA LYS A 503 -6.68 50.83 -52.51
C LYS A 503 -7.95 50.23 -51.93
N ARG A 504 -8.90 51.06 -51.50
CA ARG A 504 -10.18 50.62 -50.90
C ARG A 504 -10.98 49.67 -51.78
N LEU A 505 -10.89 49.85 -53.10
CA LEU A 505 -11.58 49.04 -54.12
C LEU A 505 -10.65 48.02 -54.80
N SER A 506 -9.50 47.70 -54.21
CA SER A 506 -8.59 46.67 -54.73
C SER A 506 -9.26 45.30 -54.64
N PRO A 507 -9.12 44.42 -55.66
CA PRO A 507 -9.41 43.01 -55.50
C PRO A 507 -8.30 42.26 -54.75
N HIS A 508 -7.11 42.86 -54.63
CA HIS A 508 -5.97 42.30 -53.90
C HIS A 508 -5.95 42.85 -52.48
N TYR A 509 -6.42 42.03 -51.54
CA TYR A 509 -6.45 42.28 -50.11
C TYR A 509 -6.48 40.93 -49.36
N THR A 510 -6.15 40.94 -48.07
CA THR A 510 -6.33 39.78 -47.19
C THR A 510 -7.69 39.88 -46.51
N GLN A 511 -8.56 38.92 -46.78
CA GLN A 511 -9.89 38.83 -46.17
C GLN A 511 -9.80 38.20 -44.78
N ALA A 512 -10.50 38.78 -43.83
CA ALA A 512 -10.82 38.18 -42.54
C ALA A 512 -12.30 38.35 -42.23
N TRP A 513 -12.81 37.53 -41.30
CA TRP A 513 -14.20 37.57 -40.85
C TRP A 513 -14.24 37.76 -39.34
N ALA A 514 -15.22 38.52 -38.85
CA ALA A 514 -15.42 38.70 -37.42
C ALA A 514 -16.11 37.47 -36.81
N GLU A 515 -15.50 36.93 -35.75
CA GLU A 515 -16.10 35.90 -34.87
C GLU A 515 -16.97 36.56 -33.79
N ALA A 516 -16.51 37.67 -33.23
CA ALA A 516 -17.21 38.38 -32.15
C ALA A 516 -16.85 39.88 -32.13
N VAL A 517 -17.77 40.70 -31.64
CA VAL A 517 -17.61 42.14 -31.44
C VAL A 517 -17.78 42.46 -29.97
N PHE A 518 -16.83 43.21 -29.41
CA PHE A 518 -16.82 43.65 -28.01
C PHE A 518 -16.86 45.16 -27.96
N ILE A 519 -17.99 45.71 -27.51
CA ILE A 519 -18.19 47.15 -27.33
C ILE A 519 -17.96 47.47 -25.87
N HIS A 520 -17.22 48.55 -25.59
CA HIS A 520 -17.00 49.00 -24.22
C HIS A 520 -18.33 49.25 -23.50
N GLU A 521 -18.47 48.70 -22.30
CA GLU A 521 -19.69 48.72 -21.49
C GLU A 521 -20.16 50.14 -21.13
N GLY A 522 -19.23 51.10 -21.08
CA GLY A 522 -19.52 52.51 -20.85
C GLY A 522 -19.98 53.31 -22.09
N TYR A 523 -20.01 52.71 -23.29
CA TYR A 523 -20.46 53.39 -24.50
C TYR A 523 -21.99 53.40 -24.61
N THR A 524 -22.57 54.55 -24.94
CA THR A 524 -24.03 54.72 -25.13
C THR A 524 -24.32 55.45 -26.44
N HIS A 525 -24.90 54.73 -27.42
CA HIS A 525 -25.01 55.17 -28.83
C HIS A 525 -25.76 56.51 -29.04
N ASP A 526 -26.78 56.79 -28.22
CA ASP A 526 -27.62 58.00 -28.37
C ASP A 526 -27.29 59.11 -27.35
N ALA A 527 -26.25 58.94 -26.52
CA ALA A 527 -25.93 59.85 -25.41
C ALA A 527 -24.54 60.52 -25.50
N GLY A 528 -23.88 60.42 -26.66
CA GLY A 528 -22.57 61.00 -26.92
C GLY A 528 -21.55 59.97 -27.40
N PHE A 529 -20.27 60.34 -27.35
CA PHE A 529 -19.15 59.52 -27.84
C PHE A 529 -18.15 59.14 -26.74
N ASP A 530 -18.53 59.27 -25.47
CA ASP A 530 -17.65 58.80 -24.38
C ASP A 530 -17.52 57.29 -24.43
N ASN A 531 -16.32 56.78 -24.13
CA ASN A 531 -15.98 55.35 -24.24
C ASN A 531 -16.19 54.74 -25.63
N ASP A 532 -16.05 55.52 -26.69
CA ASP A 532 -16.22 55.07 -28.08
C ASP A 532 -15.04 54.19 -28.56
N ILE A 533 -15.02 52.94 -28.10
CA ILE A 533 -14.01 51.93 -28.39
C ILE A 533 -14.63 50.53 -28.48
N ALA A 534 -14.17 49.74 -29.44
CA ALA A 534 -14.56 48.36 -29.62
C ALA A 534 -13.39 47.48 -30.11
N LEU A 535 -13.49 46.19 -29.82
CA LEU A 535 -12.63 45.14 -30.35
C LEU A 535 -13.42 44.18 -31.22
N ILE A 536 -12.82 43.75 -32.33
CA ILE A 536 -13.36 42.69 -33.17
C ILE A 536 -12.38 41.51 -33.12
N LYS A 537 -12.86 40.34 -32.70
CA LYS A 537 -12.11 39.08 -32.78
C LYS A 537 -12.30 38.50 -34.17
N MET A 538 -11.22 38.17 -34.86
CA MET A 538 -11.25 37.52 -36.18
C MET A 538 -11.29 36.01 -36.03
N SER A 539 -12.03 35.32 -36.89
CA SER A 539 -12.18 33.85 -36.84
C SER A 539 -10.87 33.09 -37.12
N ASN A 540 -9.93 33.71 -37.84
CA ASN A 540 -8.64 33.12 -38.19
C ASN A 540 -7.53 34.14 -38.00
N LYS A 541 -6.32 33.66 -37.66
CA LYS A 541 -5.11 34.47 -37.61
C LYS A 541 -4.67 34.88 -39.01
N VAL A 542 -4.26 36.13 -39.19
CA VAL A 542 -3.68 36.62 -40.45
C VAL A 542 -2.17 36.42 -40.47
N VAL A 543 -1.63 36.08 -41.64
CA VAL A 543 -0.18 35.88 -41.83
C VAL A 543 0.53 37.23 -41.87
N MET A 544 1.51 37.42 -40.99
CA MET A 544 2.30 38.66 -40.94
C MET A 544 3.26 38.76 -42.11
N ASN A 545 3.37 39.97 -42.66
CA ASN A 545 4.31 40.30 -43.72
C ASN A 545 4.52 41.82 -43.77
N SER A 546 5.31 42.31 -44.73
CA SER A 546 5.62 43.75 -44.84
C SER A 546 4.39 44.67 -45.03
N ASN A 547 3.25 44.13 -45.45
CA ASN A 547 2.00 44.88 -45.64
C ASN A 547 0.95 44.61 -44.54
N ILE A 548 1.16 43.63 -43.67
CA ILE A 548 0.25 43.25 -42.58
C ILE A 548 1.08 43.02 -41.32
N THR A 549 0.98 43.95 -40.38
CA THR A 549 1.71 43.90 -39.10
C THR A 549 0.91 44.69 -38.08
N PRO A 550 0.71 44.21 -36.85
CA PRO A 550 -0.12 44.92 -35.87
C PRO A 550 0.51 46.21 -35.39
N ILE A 551 -0.33 47.12 -34.90
CA ILE A 551 0.11 48.31 -34.18
C ILE A 551 0.39 47.96 -32.71
N CYS A 552 1.35 48.63 -32.07
CA CYS A 552 1.58 48.43 -30.64
C CYS A 552 0.51 49.15 -29.80
N LEU A 553 0.17 48.58 -28.64
CA LEU A 553 -0.60 49.28 -27.62
C LEU A 553 0.31 50.28 -26.85
N PRO A 554 -0.24 51.42 -26.39
CA PRO A 554 0.53 52.40 -25.65
C PRO A 554 0.93 51.86 -24.27
N LYS A 555 2.16 52.15 -23.83
CA LYS A 555 2.69 51.71 -22.52
C LYS A 555 2.57 52.77 -21.43
N ASP A 556 2.70 54.04 -21.81
CA ASP A 556 2.71 55.19 -20.91
C ASP A 556 2.16 56.43 -21.64
N GLU A 557 1.59 57.39 -20.90
CA GLU A 557 1.03 58.64 -21.42
C GLU A 557 2.12 59.64 -21.84
N SER A 558 3.38 59.36 -21.50
CA SER A 558 4.51 60.26 -21.73
C SER A 558 4.73 60.67 -23.20
N PHE A 559 4.15 59.93 -24.16
CA PHE A 559 4.33 60.07 -25.61
C PHE A 559 3.14 60.70 -26.37
N MET A 560 2.25 61.43 -25.70
CA MET A 560 1.09 62.10 -26.31
C MET A 560 0.84 63.49 -25.72
N ARG A 561 1.87 64.34 -25.68
CA ARG A 561 1.80 65.70 -25.12
C ARG A 561 1.28 66.70 -26.15
N THR A 562 0.76 67.83 -25.68
CA THR A 562 0.37 68.94 -26.56
C THR A 562 1.51 69.32 -27.51
N ASN A 563 1.19 69.42 -28.81
CA ASN A 563 2.09 69.61 -29.95
C ASN A 563 2.89 68.39 -30.44
N ASP A 564 2.81 67.24 -29.77
CA ASP A 564 3.35 66.00 -30.34
C ASP A 564 2.58 65.64 -31.62
N ILE A 565 3.30 65.10 -32.60
CA ILE A 565 2.75 64.85 -33.93
C ILE A 565 2.25 63.41 -34.00
N GLY A 566 0.94 63.25 -34.16
CA GLY A 566 0.31 61.98 -34.51
C GLY A 566 0.05 61.89 -36.01
N THR A 567 0.01 60.67 -36.54
CA THR A 567 -0.44 60.41 -37.91
C THR A 567 -1.78 59.70 -37.89
N ALA A 568 -2.79 60.28 -38.56
CA ALA A 568 -4.05 59.60 -38.86
C ALA A 568 -4.04 59.10 -40.30
N SER A 569 -4.56 57.89 -40.55
CA SER A 569 -4.69 57.30 -41.88
C SER A 569 -6.08 56.73 -42.14
N GLY A 570 -6.55 56.86 -43.38
CA GLY A 570 -7.84 56.32 -43.79
C GLY A 570 -8.26 56.66 -45.22
N TRP A 571 -9.49 56.25 -45.58
CA TRP A 571 -10.09 56.43 -46.90
C TRP A 571 -11.27 57.41 -46.90
N GLY A 572 -11.38 58.24 -45.86
CA GLY A 572 -12.43 59.19 -45.64
C GLY A 572 -12.59 60.25 -46.74
N LEU A 573 -13.58 61.11 -46.55
CA LEU A 573 -13.91 62.17 -47.50
C LEU A 573 -12.71 63.11 -47.69
N THR A 574 -12.37 63.32 -48.95
CA THR A 574 -11.37 64.32 -49.35
C THR A 574 -12.03 65.69 -49.48
N GLN A 575 -11.23 66.76 -49.63
CA GLN A 575 -11.70 68.13 -49.90
C GLN A 575 -12.65 68.26 -51.12
N ARG A 576 -12.76 67.21 -51.95
CA ARG A 576 -13.66 67.12 -53.11
C ARG A 576 -15.03 66.48 -52.79
N GLY A 577 -15.29 66.12 -51.54
CA GLY A 577 -16.55 65.51 -51.10
C GLY A 577 -16.71 64.01 -51.43
N PHE A 578 -15.65 63.34 -51.89
CA PHE A 578 -15.67 61.90 -52.19
C PHE A 578 -14.65 61.13 -51.34
N LEU A 579 -14.98 59.88 -51.01
CA LEU A 579 -14.07 58.92 -50.36
C LEU A 579 -12.81 58.69 -51.20
N ALA A 580 -11.65 58.67 -50.56
CA ALA A 580 -10.39 58.41 -51.25
C ALA A 580 -10.34 56.97 -51.81
N ARG A 581 -9.78 56.81 -53.01
CA ARG A 581 -9.51 55.47 -53.60
C ARG A 581 -8.24 54.84 -53.05
N ASN A 582 -7.24 55.66 -52.73
CA ASN A 582 -5.98 55.23 -52.13
C ASN A 582 -5.98 55.64 -50.66
N LEU A 583 -5.27 54.89 -49.82
CA LEU A 583 -5.09 55.21 -48.42
C LEU A 583 -4.36 56.54 -48.30
N MET A 584 -4.96 57.46 -47.57
CA MET A 584 -4.40 58.77 -47.30
C MET A 584 -3.93 58.83 -45.84
N TYR A 585 -2.98 59.70 -45.57
CA TYR A 585 -2.57 60.01 -44.20
C TYR A 585 -2.30 61.49 -44.01
N VAL A 586 -2.37 61.93 -42.76
CA VAL A 586 -2.07 63.31 -42.37
C VAL A 586 -1.36 63.34 -41.03
N ASP A 587 -0.30 64.14 -40.95
CA ASP A 587 0.41 64.42 -39.71
C ASP A 587 -0.21 65.66 -39.04
N ILE A 588 -0.70 65.49 -37.81
CA ILE A 588 -1.45 66.49 -37.04
C ILE A 588 -0.93 66.57 -35.61
N PRO A 589 -0.78 67.79 -35.05
CA PRO A 589 -0.36 67.95 -33.67
C PRO A 589 -1.51 67.66 -32.70
N ILE A 590 -1.18 67.12 -31.53
CA ILE A 590 -2.10 67.05 -30.39
C ILE A 590 -2.41 68.47 -29.93
N VAL A 591 -3.70 68.72 -29.72
CA VAL A 591 -4.24 69.99 -29.23
C VAL A 591 -4.44 69.88 -27.73
N ASP A 592 -4.17 70.98 -27.02
CA ASP A 592 -4.42 71.08 -25.59
C ASP A 592 -5.89 70.73 -25.26
N HIS A 593 -6.08 69.86 -24.27
CA HIS A 593 -7.40 69.34 -23.92
C HIS A 593 -8.38 70.46 -23.54
N GLN A 594 -7.96 71.42 -22.70
CA GLN A 594 -8.83 72.53 -22.29
C GLN A 594 -9.20 73.42 -23.47
N LYS A 595 -8.25 73.68 -24.37
CA LYS A 595 -8.48 74.42 -25.61
C LYS A 595 -9.50 73.73 -26.50
N CYS A 596 -9.42 72.42 -26.65
CA CYS A 596 -10.37 71.64 -27.44
C CYS A 596 -11.78 71.66 -26.81
N SER A 597 -11.89 71.39 -25.51
CA SER A 597 -13.16 71.40 -24.78
C SER A 597 -13.83 72.78 -24.85
N ALA A 598 -13.06 73.87 -24.73
CA ALA A 598 -13.56 75.23 -24.85
C ALA A 598 -14.01 75.61 -26.28
N ALA A 599 -13.45 74.98 -27.32
CA ALA A 599 -13.88 75.19 -28.70
C ALA A 599 -15.26 74.56 -28.96
N TYR A 600 -15.47 73.33 -28.48
CA TYR A 600 -16.74 72.62 -28.65
C TYR A 600 -17.86 73.10 -27.71
N ALA A 601 -17.54 73.63 -26.52
CA ALA A 601 -18.53 74.23 -25.62
C ALA A 601 -19.28 75.44 -26.21
N LYS A 602 -18.73 76.07 -27.26
CA LYS A 602 -19.31 77.25 -27.94
C LYS A 602 -20.27 76.89 -29.07
N LEU A 603 -20.34 75.62 -29.47
CA LEU A 603 -21.13 75.16 -30.60
C LEU A 603 -22.39 74.42 -30.09
N PRO A 604 -23.57 74.60 -30.72
CA PRO A 604 -24.78 73.87 -30.35
C PRO A 604 -24.73 72.44 -30.94
N TYR A 605 -23.82 71.61 -30.46
CA TYR A 605 -23.82 70.17 -30.75
C TYR A 605 -24.60 69.43 -29.64
N PRO A 606 -25.75 68.79 -29.95
CA PRO A 606 -26.46 68.01 -28.96
C PRO A 606 -25.62 66.80 -28.54
N GLY A 607 -25.35 66.67 -27.23
CA GLY A 607 -24.74 65.47 -26.62
C GLY A 607 -23.22 65.30 -26.74
N ALA A 608 -22.49 66.22 -27.38
CA ALA A 608 -21.05 66.05 -27.62
C ALA A 608 -20.19 66.99 -26.76
N SER A 609 -19.82 66.55 -25.55
CA SER A 609 -18.77 67.17 -24.74
C SER A 609 -17.47 66.38 -24.84
N VAL A 610 -16.33 67.07 -24.95
CA VAL A 610 -15.01 66.44 -24.90
C VAL A 610 -14.73 65.99 -23.45
N THR A 611 -14.54 64.69 -23.22
CA THR A 611 -14.32 64.07 -21.90
C THR A 611 -12.84 63.73 -21.68
N ASP A 612 -12.44 63.42 -20.43
CA ASP A 612 -11.06 62.99 -20.10
C ASP A 612 -10.62 61.68 -20.80
N ASN A 613 -11.58 60.94 -21.37
CA ASN A 613 -11.34 59.76 -22.19
C ASN A 613 -11.05 60.09 -23.66
N MET A 614 -10.97 61.38 -24.00
CA MET A 614 -10.76 61.86 -25.35
C MET A 614 -9.49 62.72 -25.44
N LEU A 615 -8.85 62.67 -26.60
CA LEU A 615 -7.79 63.59 -26.99
C LEU A 615 -8.18 64.28 -28.30
N CYS A 616 -7.66 65.48 -28.52
CA CYS A 616 -7.91 66.22 -29.76
C CYS A 616 -6.63 66.39 -30.56
N ALA A 617 -6.74 66.32 -31.89
CA ALA A 617 -5.62 66.57 -32.78
C ALA A 617 -6.09 67.31 -34.03
N GLY A 618 -5.30 68.29 -34.48
CA GLY A 618 -5.65 69.13 -35.62
C GLY A 618 -4.88 70.45 -35.65
N LEU A 619 -5.01 71.20 -36.75
CA LEU A 619 -4.38 72.52 -36.88
C LEU A 619 -5.36 73.64 -36.56
N GLU A 620 -4.91 74.67 -35.83
CA GLU A 620 -5.73 75.84 -35.50
C GLU A 620 -6.25 76.58 -36.73
N SER A 621 -5.44 76.63 -37.80
CA SER A 621 -5.79 77.23 -39.08
C SER A 621 -6.86 76.45 -39.86
N GLY A 622 -7.25 75.26 -39.40
CA GLY A 622 -8.04 74.31 -40.18
C GLY A 622 -7.24 73.72 -41.35
N GLY A 623 -7.96 73.09 -42.28
CA GLY A 623 -7.45 72.52 -43.53
C GLY A 623 -6.85 71.12 -43.45
N LYS A 624 -6.59 70.60 -42.25
CA LYS A 624 -6.11 69.23 -42.01
C LYS A 624 -6.88 68.62 -40.84
N ASP A 625 -7.61 67.55 -41.11
CA ASP A 625 -8.40 66.83 -40.11
C ASP A 625 -8.67 65.38 -40.59
N SER A 626 -9.05 64.49 -39.67
CA SER A 626 -9.72 63.24 -40.04
C SER A 626 -11.16 63.54 -40.44
N CYS A 627 -11.75 62.73 -41.32
CA CYS A 627 -13.08 63.03 -41.86
C CYS A 627 -13.97 61.79 -41.92
N ARG A 628 -15.25 61.99 -42.28
CA ARG A 628 -16.21 60.89 -42.43
C ARG A 628 -15.64 59.80 -43.34
N GLY A 629 -15.66 58.55 -42.87
CA GLY A 629 -15.04 57.39 -43.52
C GLY A 629 -13.64 57.03 -43.00
N ASP A 630 -13.08 57.82 -42.08
CA ASP A 630 -11.91 57.45 -41.26
C ASP A 630 -12.29 56.94 -39.86
N SER A 631 -13.59 56.94 -39.52
CA SER A 631 -14.13 56.49 -38.22
C SER A 631 -13.58 55.13 -37.82
N GLY A 632 -13.13 55.01 -36.57
CA GLY A 632 -12.48 53.81 -36.05
C GLY A 632 -11.02 53.62 -36.46
N GLY A 633 -10.48 54.46 -37.35
CA GLY A 633 -9.07 54.45 -37.73
C GLY A 633 -8.15 54.86 -36.58
N ALA A 634 -6.89 54.44 -36.64
CA ALA A 634 -5.91 54.74 -35.60
C ALA A 634 -5.20 56.08 -35.85
N LEU A 635 -5.09 56.86 -34.78
CA LEU A 635 -4.10 57.94 -34.64
C LEU A 635 -2.85 57.34 -33.98
N VAL A 636 -1.77 57.27 -34.75
CA VAL A 636 -0.54 56.58 -34.33
C VAL A 636 0.62 57.54 -34.07
N PHE A 637 1.50 57.15 -33.17
CA PHE A 637 2.68 57.89 -32.75
C PHE A 637 3.92 56.99 -32.81
N LEU A 638 5.09 57.58 -33.02
CA LEU A 638 6.36 56.86 -32.99
C LEU A 638 6.98 56.98 -31.60
N ASP A 639 7.21 55.85 -30.95
CA ASP A 639 8.07 55.78 -29.77
C ASP A 639 9.53 55.87 -30.22
N ASN A 640 10.20 56.97 -29.85
CA ASN A 640 11.59 57.21 -30.22
C ASN A 640 12.58 56.25 -29.55
N GLU A 641 12.25 55.66 -28.40
CA GLU A 641 13.14 54.73 -27.69
C GLU A 641 13.12 53.35 -28.34
N THR A 642 11.93 52.83 -28.61
CA THR A 642 11.76 51.49 -29.19
C THR A 642 11.75 51.47 -30.72
N GLN A 643 11.66 52.65 -31.35
CA GLN A 643 11.44 52.82 -32.80
C GLN A 643 10.18 52.06 -33.28
N ARG A 644 9.15 51.95 -32.42
CA ARG A 644 7.89 51.28 -32.73
C ARG A 644 6.75 52.27 -32.80
N TRP A 645 5.88 52.09 -33.78
CA TRP A 645 4.62 52.82 -33.86
C TRP A 645 3.60 52.20 -32.89
N PHE A 646 2.88 53.06 -32.17
CA PHE A 646 1.80 52.65 -31.28
C PHE A 646 0.53 53.48 -31.54
N VAL A 647 -0.62 52.93 -31.18
CA VAL A 647 -1.91 53.61 -31.32
C VAL A 647 -2.19 54.45 -30.07
N GLY A 648 -2.30 55.76 -30.24
CA GLY A 648 -2.62 56.69 -29.16
C GLY A 648 -4.09 57.10 -29.13
N GLY A 649 -4.72 57.18 -30.31
CA GLY A 649 -6.13 57.56 -30.45
C GLY A 649 -6.89 56.71 -31.46
N ILE A 650 -8.22 56.68 -31.34
CA ILE A 650 -9.15 56.11 -32.32
C ILE A 650 -10.04 57.23 -32.84
N VAL A 651 -10.17 57.40 -34.16
CA VAL A 651 -11.04 58.42 -34.76
C VAL A 651 -12.48 58.19 -34.30
N SER A 652 -13.02 59.11 -33.50
CA SER A 652 -14.34 58.99 -32.88
C SER A 652 -15.34 59.96 -33.50
N TRP A 653 -15.17 61.27 -33.29
CA TRP A 653 -16.08 62.29 -33.82
C TRP A 653 -15.34 63.62 -34.10
N GLY A 654 -16.03 64.57 -34.73
CA GLY A 654 -15.45 65.87 -35.09
C GLY A 654 -16.46 66.78 -35.76
N SER A 655 -15.99 67.90 -36.31
CA SER A 655 -16.87 68.81 -37.06
C SER A 655 -17.54 68.13 -38.24
N MET A 656 -18.79 68.49 -38.52
CA MET A 656 -19.49 68.10 -39.74
C MET A 656 -18.78 68.60 -41.01
N ASN A 657 -18.05 69.72 -40.93
CA ASN A 657 -17.21 70.25 -41.99
C ASN A 657 -15.74 70.02 -41.64
N CYS A 658 -15.17 68.94 -42.17
CA CYS A 658 -13.81 68.51 -41.85
C CYS A 658 -12.79 69.60 -42.21
N GLY A 659 -11.89 69.90 -41.27
CA GLY A 659 -10.84 70.92 -41.46
C GLY A 659 -11.33 72.37 -41.34
N GLU A 660 -12.42 72.65 -40.64
CA GLU A 660 -12.76 74.02 -40.24
C GLU A 660 -11.75 74.59 -39.24
N ALA A 661 -11.42 75.89 -39.38
CA ALA A 661 -10.53 76.56 -38.45
C ALA A 661 -11.12 76.61 -37.03
N GLY A 662 -10.31 76.28 -36.03
CA GLY A 662 -10.74 76.23 -34.63
C GLY A 662 -11.62 75.03 -34.24
N GLN A 663 -11.78 74.04 -35.12
CA GLN A 663 -12.44 72.76 -34.83
C GLN A 663 -11.45 71.61 -35.07
N TYR A 664 -11.44 70.62 -34.18
CA TYR A 664 -10.40 69.58 -34.12
C TYR A 664 -11.02 68.19 -34.14
N GLY A 665 -10.37 67.22 -34.80
CA GLY A 665 -10.76 65.82 -34.66
C GLY A 665 -10.64 65.37 -33.21
N VAL A 666 -11.66 64.66 -32.72
CA VAL A 666 -11.74 64.10 -31.38
C VAL A 666 -11.55 62.59 -31.46
N TYR A 667 -10.63 62.08 -30.66
CA TYR A 667 -10.19 60.70 -30.69
C TYR A 667 -10.36 60.06 -29.32
N THR A 668 -10.78 58.80 -29.26
CA THR A 668 -10.79 58.03 -28.01
C THR A 668 -9.35 57.81 -27.54
N LYS A 669 -9.04 58.20 -26.31
CA LYS A 669 -7.70 58.11 -25.70
C LYS A 669 -7.39 56.66 -25.30
N VAL A 670 -6.71 55.93 -26.18
CA VAL A 670 -6.57 54.45 -26.08
C VAL A 670 -5.89 53.98 -24.80
N ILE A 671 -4.96 54.77 -24.27
CA ILE A 671 -4.24 54.41 -23.03
C ILE A 671 -5.16 54.21 -21.83
N ASN A 672 -6.27 54.95 -21.74
CA ASN A 672 -7.26 54.78 -20.67
C ASN A 672 -7.93 53.39 -20.71
N TYR A 673 -7.90 52.72 -21.88
CA TYR A 673 -8.59 51.46 -22.13
C TYR A 673 -7.65 50.26 -22.31
N VAL A 674 -6.33 50.42 -22.19
CA VAL A 674 -5.39 49.29 -22.28
C VAL A 674 -5.71 48.15 -21.31
N PRO A 675 -6.10 48.39 -20.03
CA PRO A 675 -6.53 47.32 -19.14
C PRO A 675 -7.76 46.56 -19.67
N TRP A 676 -8.75 47.27 -20.21
CA TRP A 676 -9.95 46.67 -20.81
C TRP A 676 -9.61 45.84 -22.05
N ILE A 677 -8.77 46.37 -22.95
CA ILE A 677 -8.29 45.66 -24.13
C ILE A 677 -7.59 44.35 -23.75
N LYS A 678 -6.64 44.41 -22.80
CA LYS A 678 -5.91 43.23 -22.34
C LYS A 678 -6.81 42.20 -21.67
N ASN A 679 -7.77 42.66 -20.86
CA ASN A 679 -8.71 41.76 -20.19
C ASN A 679 -9.54 40.97 -21.22
N ILE A 680 -10.02 41.61 -22.28
CA ILE A 680 -10.76 40.90 -23.33
C ILE A 680 -9.85 39.92 -24.08
N ILE A 681 -8.68 40.39 -24.53
CA ILE A 681 -7.76 39.56 -25.34
C ILE A 681 -7.28 38.33 -24.56
N ASN A 682 -6.95 38.46 -23.27
CA ASN A 682 -6.44 37.35 -22.46
C ASN A 682 -7.48 36.26 -22.13
N ASN A 683 -8.76 36.53 -22.35
CA ASN A 683 -9.84 35.54 -22.15
C ASN A 683 -10.07 34.65 -23.38
N PHE A 684 -9.21 34.76 -24.41
CA PHE A 684 -9.22 33.98 -25.64
C PHE A 684 -7.80 33.54 -25.99
#